data_AF-A0A0B7JQ59-F1
#
_entry.id   AF-A0A0B7JQ59-F1
#
_cell.length_a   1.000
_cell.length_b   1.000
_cell.length_c   1.000
_cell.angle_alpha   90.00
_cell.angle_beta   90.00
_cell.angle_gamma   90.00
#
_symmetry.space_group_name_H-M   'P 1'
#
loop_
_entity.id
_entity.type
_entity.pdbx_description
1 polymer ?
#
loop_
_entity_poly.entity_id
_entity_poly.type
_entity_poly.pdbx_seq_one_letter_code
_entity_poly.pdbx_strand_id
1 'polypeptide(L)'
;MALPKTGPPEPEDRVAGDTVSQLASSPDMYIEGLPTSVEWLREQLPSAGEAASYTVSLFPFVSWVSHYNNIQWLASDVVAGVTIGAVVVPQGMAYALLAKLPPEYGLYSSFVGVMLYWIFGTSKDISIGPVAVLSTVVGNVIEAVRISGLDTPPQTIAFTLSVVSGSIVLAIGLLRWGWIVDIIPLTSLSAFMTGSAVTIAASQLPALLGVKGFSNRDPPYQVILNTVKHLAEAKTDAVLGITALIILYSIRHSLAKAAERFPRHKRFIFFLSTMRTVAVLVMFTTASYLINADRPKDPLFDILGHIPQGFRHIGVPQVDFSLVHRFSSLIPATVIVMVVEHMAIAKSFGRVNNYTIDPSQEMVAIGITNMLGPVFGGYSSTGSFSRTAINSKAGVRTPAAGLFTGGIVLLATYFLTEIFFFIPSAALAAVIIHAVGDLVTSPSTATQFWRVSPIEFFVFVVGVLVSFFAGIEDGLYTTIGLSIAILLFRLLQARGDFLGRVKVHSVLGDHIIGDSHREVVAQYGTFDQDTTENSARARNVYLPLNHGDGSNPELNIETPYPGIFIYRFSDGFNFTNANASLDYLTEFIYDNTKQTSPVFFERPGDRPWNDPGPRRSAKSLANPLHDRLPCLKAIILDFSSVNNVDITSVQRLIDVRNQLDAYSTPDVVDWHIACINNRWTKRALDAAGFGVPSNHNEETHHRWKSIFSIADIGGRNSAAAVAEESRMSSFALRNEEEASSIEGLSPLAEREGDIGMEKTGAASPRRNRGVGGGLAIHSVNKPLFHVDLTSALQSAIANVEAKEEFKFSQQLET
;
A
#
# COMPACT_ATOMS: atom_id res chain seq x y z
N MET A 1 23.42 -26.92 45.97
CA MET A 1 24.35 -25.87 45.51
C MET A 1 23.48 -24.74 44.97
N ALA A 2 23.22 -23.74 45.82
CA ALA A 2 22.32 -22.62 45.52
C ALA A 2 23.12 -21.51 44.83
N LEU A 3 22.66 -21.05 43.67
CA LEU A 3 23.19 -19.89 42.95
C LEU A 3 22.23 -18.70 43.15
N PRO A 4 22.76 -17.47 43.33
CA PRO A 4 21.97 -16.32 43.76
C PRO A 4 21.13 -15.73 42.63
N LYS A 5 19.93 -15.26 42.98
CA LYS A 5 19.08 -14.45 42.10
C LYS A 5 19.63 -13.02 42.05
N THR A 6 20.18 -12.61 40.92
CA THR A 6 20.47 -11.19 40.62
C THR A 6 19.24 -10.58 39.96
N GLY A 7 18.61 -9.60 40.63
CA GLY A 7 17.59 -8.75 40.03
C GLY A 7 18.17 -7.81 38.97
N PRO A 8 17.33 -7.19 38.13
CA PRO A 8 17.80 -6.20 37.16
C PRO A 8 18.30 -4.93 37.87
N PRO A 9 19.23 -4.16 37.27
CA PRO A 9 19.74 -2.94 37.87
C PRO A 9 18.65 -1.87 37.89
N GLU A 10 18.43 -1.26 39.06
CA GLU A 10 17.63 -0.04 39.20
C GLU A 10 18.34 1.11 38.49
N PRO A 11 17.61 1.96 37.73
CA PRO A 11 18.16 3.23 37.29
C PRO A 11 18.17 4.20 38.47
N GLU A 12 19.35 4.49 39.00
CA GLU A 12 19.59 5.60 39.93
C GLU A 12 19.28 6.95 39.26
N ASP A 13 18.82 7.89 40.09
CA ASP A 13 18.44 9.29 39.85
C ASP A 13 17.01 9.55 39.33
N ARG A 14 16.05 9.53 40.26
CA ARG A 14 14.76 10.23 40.18
C ARG A 14 14.37 10.86 41.51
N VAL A 15 14.96 12.02 41.84
CA VAL A 15 14.52 12.84 42.99
C VAL A 15 13.18 13.57 42.70
N ALA A 16 12.61 13.44 41.49
CA ALA A 16 11.27 13.92 41.15
C ALA A 16 10.13 12.89 41.38
N GLY A 17 10.43 11.69 41.90
CA GLY A 17 9.45 10.60 42.06
C GLY A 17 8.51 10.73 43.26
N ASP A 18 8.96 11.37 44.34
CA ASP A 18 8.24 11.34 45.62
C ASP A 18 7.12 12.37 45.72
N THR A 19 7.22 13.52 45.04
CA THR A 19 6.15 14.53 44.98
C THR A 19 5.00 14.12 44.06
N VAL A 20 5.28 13.35 43.00
CA VAL A 20 4.25 12.86 42.06
C VAL A 20 3.47 11.68 42.65
N SER A 21 4.12 10.83 43.46
CA SER A 21 3.43 9.70 44.12
C SER A 21 2.43 10.16 45.19
N GLN A 22 2.69 11.29 45.86
CA GLN A 22 1.78 11.85 46.87
C GLN A 22 0.59 12.61 46.24
N LEU A 23 0.74 13.21 45.05
CA LEU A 23 -0.35 13.85 44.30
C LEU A 23 -1.26 12.87 43.54
N ALA A 24 -0.81 11.64 43.27
CA ALA A 24 -1.55 10.62 42.53
C ALA A 24 -2.78 10.05 43.27
N SER A 25 -3.10 10.54 44.47
CA SER A 25 -4.25 10.11 45.28
C SER A 25 -5.56 10.86 44.97
N SER A 26 -5.55 11.79 44.02
CA SER A 26 -6.75 12.52 43.58
C SER A 26 -7.50 11.74 42.48
N PRO A 27 -8.81 11.46 42.64
CA PRO A 27 -9.59 10.62 41.72
C PRO A 27 -9.78 11.18 40.29
N ASP A 28 -9.34 12.41 40.02
CA ASP A 28 -9.49 13.11 38.73
C ASP A 28 -8.20 13.15 37.89
N MET A 29 -7.08 12.60 38.36
CA MET A 29 -5.80 12.60 37.62
C MET A 29 -5.61 11.33 36.78
N TYR A 30 -5.69 11.46 35.46
CA TYR A 30 -5.31 10.38 34.53
C TYR A 30 -3.79 10.40 34.30
N ILE A 31 -3.12 9.27 34.55
CA ILE A 31 -1.71 9.04 34.21
C ILE A 31 -1.66 7.86 33.25
N GLU A 32 -1.21 8.12 32.01
CA GLU A 32 -1.09 7.09 30.99
C GLU A 32 0.18 6.27 31.21
N GLY A 33 0.04 4.93 31.27
CA GLY A 33 1.17 4.01 31.32
C GLY A 33 1.85 3.83 29.96
N LEU A 34 3.17 3.77 29.95
CA LEU A 34 3.95 3.50 28.73
C LEU A 34 3.62 2.10 28.18
N PRO A 35 3.41 1.95 26.86
CA PRO A 35 3.13 0.64 26.26
C PRO A 35 4.33 -0.29 26.47
N THR A 36 4.07 -1.54 26.87
CA THR A 36 5.14 -2.53 27.12
C THR A 36 5.29 -3.52 25.98
N SER A 37 6.51 -4.04 25.75
CA SER A 37 6.75 -5.05 24.71
C SER A 37 6.03 -6.37 25.00
N VAL A 38 5.77 -6.66 26.28
CA VAL A 38 5.01 -7.84 26.72
C VAL A 38 3.53 -7.70 26.40
N GLU A 39 2.94 -6.53 26.62
CA GLU A 39 1.56 -6.20 26.23
C GLU A 39 1.39 -6.37 24.73
N TRP A 40 2.30 -5.79 23.94
CA TRP A 40 2.29 -5.96 22.48
C TRP A 40 2.42 -7.42 22.04
N LEU A 41 3.33 -8.20 22.62
CA LEU A 41 3.46 -9.62 22.25
C LEU A 41 2.20 -10.42 22.60
N ARG A 42 1.55 -10.10 23.73
CA ARG A 42 0.27 -10.71 24.11
C ARG A 42 -0.85 -10.35 23.14
N GLU A 43 -0.88 -9.11 22.62
CA GLU A 43 -1.84 -8.68 21.60
C GLU A 43 -1.63 -9.39 20.24
N GLN A 44 -0.41 -9.88 19.96
CA GLN A 44 -0.11 -10.60 18.71
C GLN A 44 -0.41 -12.11 18.78
N LEU A 45 -0.52 -12.70 19.97
CA LEU A 45 -0.76 -14.14 20.12
C LEU A 45 -2.25 -14.44 19.96
N PRO A 46 -2.65 -15.31 19.00
CA PRO A 46 -4.05 -15.58 18.76
C PRO A 46 -4.68 -16.33 19.92
N SER A 47 -5.92 -15.99 20.25
CA SER A 47 -6.70 -16.76 21.21
C SER A 47 -7.08 -18.15 20.64
N ALA A 48 -7.36 -19.13 21.51
CA ALA A 48 -7.79 -20.46 21.06
C ALA A 48 -9.07 -20.41 20.19
N GLY A 49 -9.95 -19.44 20.46
CA GLY A 49 -11.14 -19.19 19.65
C GLY A 49 -10.80 -18.63 18.26
N GLU A 50 -9.83 -17.72 18.17
CA GLU A 50 -9.33 -17.22 16.89
C GLU A 50 -8.67 -18.32 16.06
N ALA A 51 -7.86 -19.19 16.69
CA ALA A 51 -7.26 -20.33 16.00
C ALA A 51 -8.31 -21.29 15.43
N ALA A 52 -9.37 -21.60 16.19
CA ALA A 52 -10.49 -22.42 15.70
C ALA A 52 -11.24 -21.72 14.55
N SER A 53 -11.50 -20.41 14.68
CA SER A 53 -12.15 -19.62 13.62
C SER A 53 -11.32 -19.58 12.34
N TYR A 54 -9.99 -19.55 12.46
CA TYR A 54 -9.07 -19.61 11.35
C TYR A 54 -9.15 -20.95 10.61
N THR A 55 -9.14 -22.07 11.33
CA THR A 55 -9.28 -23.40 10.71
C THR A 55 -10.61 -23.54 9.95
N VAL A 56 -11.71 -23.00 10.48
CA VAL A 56 -13.00 -22.97 9.76
C VAL A 56 -12.94 -22.06 8.53
N SER A 57 -12.24 -20.92 8.62
CA SER A 57 -12.08 -19.99 7.50
C SER A 57 -11.32 -20.57 6.30
N LEU A 58 -10.49 -21.61 6.51
CA LEU A 58 -9.79 -22.32 5.43
C LEU A 58 -10.74 -23.11 4.50
N PHE A 59 -11.99 -23.35 4.93
CA PHE A 59 -13.01 -24.06 4.15
C PHE A 59 -14.24 -23.18 3.91
N PRO A 60 -14.17 -22.15 3.03
CA PRO A 60 -15.28 -21.23 2.77
C PRO A 60 -16.59 -21.90 2.38
N PHE A 61 -16.53 -23.09 1.76
CA PHE A 61 -17.73 -23.83 1.37
C PHE A 61 -18.71 -24.12 2.53
N VAL A 62 -18.18 -24.31 3.75
CA VAL A 62 -19.00 -24.56 4.95
C VAL A 62 -19.94 -23.39 5.24
N SER A 63 -19.53 -22.17 4.93
CA SER A 63 -20.32 -20.96 5.19
C SER A 63 -21.53 -20.81 4.25
N TRP A 64 -21.42 -21.22 2.99
CA TRP A 64 -22.46 -20.98 1.99
C TRP A 64 -23.27 -22.24 1.62
N VAL A 65 -22.73 -23.44 1.82
CA VAL A 65 -23.42 -24.69 1.45
C VAL A 65 -24.73 -24.88 2.22
N SER A 66 -24.80 -24.47 3.49
CA SER A 66 -26.01 -24.52 4.32
C SER A 66 -27.07 -23.49 3.90
N HIS A 67 -26.65 -22.43 3.19
CA HIS A 67 -27.53 -21.38 2.68
C HIS A 67 -27.99 -21.66 1.23
N TYR A 68 -27.63 -22.81 0.67
CA TYR A 68 -27.97 -23.21 -0.70
C TYR A 68 -29.42 -23.69 -0.81
N ASN A 69 -30.38 -22.75 -0.84
CA ASN A 69 -31.81 -23.07 -0.71
C ASN A 69 -32.67 -22.87 -1.97
N ASN A 70 -32.09 -22.52 -3.13
CA ASN A 70 -32.89 -22.13 -4.29
C ASN A 70 -32.62 -22.97 -5.56
N ILE A 71 -33.67 -23.58 -6.13
CA ILE A 71 -33.61 -24.30 -7.41
C ILE A 71 -33.16 -23.39 -8.57
N GLN A 72 -33.38 -22.08 -8.43
CA GLN A 72 -32.87 -21.08 -9.36
C GLN A 72 -31.35 -20.98 -9.34
N TRP A 73 -30.72 -21.11 -8.16
CA TRP A 73 -29.25 -21.11 -8.07
C TRP A 73 -28.67 -22.37 -8.70
N LEU A 74 -29.29 -23.52 -8.43
CA LEU A 74 -28.93 -24.77 -9.08
C LEU A 74 -29.03 -24.68 -10.60
N ALA A 75 -30.14 -24.17 -11.12
CA ALA A 75 -30.30 -23.99 -12.56
C ALA A 75 -29.24 -23.05 -13.15
N SER A 76 -28.93 -21.95 -12.46
CA SER A 76 -27.91 -20.99 -12.89
C SER A 76 -26.50 -21.60 -12.88
N ASP A 77 -26.15 -22.35 -11.83
CA ASP A 77 -24.84 -22.97 -11.67
C ASP A 77 -24.65 -24.15 -12.64
N VAL A 78 -25.71 -24.92 -12.93
CA VAL A 78 -25.71 -25.95 -13.98
C VAL A 78 -25.49 -25.31 -15.35
N VAL A 79 -26.24 -24.26 -15.68
CA VAL A 79 -26.11 -23.56 -16.97
C VAL A 79 -24.71 -22.96 -17.13
N ALA A 80 -24.20 -22.32 -16.08
CA ALA A 80 -22.85 -21.76 -16.07
C ALA A 80 -21.80 -22.87 -16.21
N GLY A 81 -21.92 -23.96 -15.44
CA GLY A 81 -21.01 -25.10 -15.50
C GLY A 81 -21.02 -25.83 -16.84
N VAL A 82 -22.18 -25.96 -17.50
CA VAL A 82 -22.30 -26.48 -18.87
C VAL A 82 -21.59 -25.58 -19.87
N THR A 83 -21.80 -24.28 -19.74
CA THR A 83 -21.18 -23.29 -20.61
C THR A 83 -19.66 -23.31 -20.48
N ILE A 84 -19.13 -23.33 -19.27
CA ILE A 84 -17.69 -23.38 -19.02
C ILE A 84 -17.11 -24.74 -19.39
N GLY A 85 -17.80 -25.85 -19.07
CA GLY A 85 -17.38 -27.20 -19.43
C GLY A 85 -17.14 -27.36 -20.94
N ALA A 86 -18.01 -26.80 -21.76
CA ALA A 86 -17.86 -26.85 -23.21
C ALA A 86 -16.70 -26.00 -23.75
N VAL A 87 -16.31 -24.93 -23.04
CA VAL A 87 -15.21 -24.02 -23.43
C VAL A 87 -13.86 -24.50 -22.88
N VAL A 88 -13.83 -25.03 -21.66
CA VAL A 88 -12.60 -25.36 -20.95
C VAL A 88 -11.89 -26.58 -21.54
N VAL A 89 -12.64 -27.55 -22.08
CA VAL A 89 -12.09 -28.77 -22.68
C VAL A 89 -11.16 -28.45 -23.87
N PRO A 90 -11.61 -27.77 -24.94
CA PRO A 90 -10.75 -27.43 -26.07
C PRO A 90 -9.62 -26.45 -25.69
N GLN A 91 -9.90 -25.48 -24.80
CA GLN A 91 -8.88 -24.53 -24.34
C GLN A 91 -7.77 -25.21 -23.54
N GLY A 92 -8.12 -26.12 -22.62
CA GLY A 92 -7.15 -26.83 -21.80
C GLY A 92 -6.18 -27.64 -22.63
N MET A 93 -6.68 -28.34 -23.65
CA MET A 93 -5.86 -29.07 -24.62
C MET A 93 -4.89 -28.16 -25.36
N ALA A 94 -5.35 -27.01 -25.84
CA ALA A 94 -4.51 -26.02 -26.53
C ALA A 94 -3.37 -25.52 -25.63
N TYR A 95 -3.67 -25.25 -24.35
CA TYR A 95 -2.70 -24.71 -23.41
C TYR A 95 -1.67 -25.76 -22.96
N ALA A 96 -2.02 -27.04 -22.91
CA ALA A 96 -1.02 -28.10 -22.68
C ALA A 96 0.06 -28.13 -23.76
N LEU A 97 -0.31 -27.88 -25.02
CA LEU A 97 0.65 -27.77 -26.12
C LEU A 97 1.62 -26.59 -25.94
N LEU A 98 1.13 -25.46 -25.39
CA LEU A 98 2.00 -24.33 -25.04
C LEU A 98 3.02 -24.73 -23.97
N ALA A 99 2.60 -25.54 -23.00
CA ALA A 99 3.44 -26.12 -21.95
C ALA A 99 4.34 -27.28 -22.41
N LYS A 100 4.38 -27.63 -23.71
CA LYS A 100 5.15 -28.79 -24.22
C LYS A 100 4.72 -30.13 -23.61
N LEU A 101 3.45 -30.23 -23.23
CA LEU A 101 2.83 -31.45 -22.74
C LEU A 101 1.80 -31.95 -23.74
N PRO A 102 1.54 -33.27 -23.77
CA PRO A 102 0.42 -33.83 -24.50
C PRO A 102 -0.93 -33.19 -24.09
N PRO A 103 -1.92 -33.06 -25.01
CA PRO A 103 -3.20 -32.38 -24.76
C PRO A 103 -3.98 -32.87 -23.53
N GLU A 104 -3.87 -34.15 -23.19
CA GLU A 104 -4.58 -34.76 -22.05
C GLU A 104 -4.21 -34.14 -20.70
N TYR A 105 -2.98 -33.67 -20.52
CA TYR A 105 -2.55 -32.97 -19.30
C TYR A 105 -3.35 -31.67 -19.10
N GLY A 106 -3.81 -31.06 -20.18
CA GLY A 106 -4.70 -29.91 -20.15
C GLY A 106 -6.10 -30.24 -19.63
N LEU A 107 -6.63 -31.41 -19.99
CA LEU A 107 -7.92 -31.91 -19.49
C LEU A 107 -7.82 -32.24 -18.01
N TYR A 108 -6.76 -32.92 -17.58
CA TYR A 108 -6.53 -33.26 -16.19
C TYR A 108 -6.41 -32.01 -15.31
N SER A 109 -5.61 -31.03 -15.74
CA SER A 109 -5.44 -29.75 -15.06
C SER A 109 -6.76 -28.96 -14.96
N SER A 110 -7.58 -29.01 -16.01
CA SER A 110 -8.89 -28.37 -16.03
C SER A 110 -9.86 -29.01 -15.04
N PHE A 111 -9.87 -30.34 -14.94
CA PHE A 111 -10.69 -31.08 -13.98
C PHE A 111 -10.29 -30.74 -12.53
N VAL A 112 -9.00 -30.85 -12.19
CA VAL A 112 -8.53 -30.61 -10.82
C VAL A 112 -8.82 -29.17 -10.38
N GLY A 113 -8.56 -28.20 -11.26
CA GLY A 113 -8.79 -26.79 -10.99
C GLY A 113 -10.23 -26.51 -10.55
N VAL A 114 -11.21 -26.92 -11.33
CA VAL A 114 -12.62 -26.63 -11.03
C VAL A 114 -13.17 -27.48 -9.87
N MET A 115 -12.65 -28.71 -9.69
CA MET A 115 -13.09 -29.61 -8.63
C MET A 115 -12.55 -29.25 -7.24
N LEU A 116 -11.37 -28.66 -7.14
CA LEU A 116 -10.82 -28.22 -5.85
C LEU A 116 -11.26 -26.80 -5.50
N TYR A 117 -11.48 -25.94 -6.48
CA TYR A 117 -11.75 -24.53 -6.23
C TYR A 117 -13.01 -24.27 -5.39
N TRP A 118 -14.09 -25.01 -5.60
CA TRP A 118 -15.34 -24.78 -4.86
C TRP A 118 -15.22 -25.02 -3.34
N ILE A 119 -14.21 -25.80 -2.90
CA ILE A 119 -13.95 -26.12 -1.48
C ILE A 119 -13.22 -24.94 -0.80
N PHE A 120 -12.20 -24.40 -1.47
CA PHE A 120 -11.24 -23.46 -0.87
C PHE A 120 -11.42 -22.01 -1.34
N GLY A 121 -12.05 -21.78 -2.48
CA GLY A 121 -12.22 -20.46 -3.09
C GLY A 121 -13.31 -19.63 -2.42
N THR A 122 -13.13 -18.31 -2.46
CA THR A 122 -14.09 -17.31 -1.98
C THR A 122 -14.84 -16.63 -3.14
N SER A 123 -14.28 -16.63 -4.34
CA SER A 123 -14.93 -16.05 -5.52
C SER A 123 -15.85 -17.05 -6.23
N LYS A 124 -17.08 -16.62 -6.50
CA LYS A 124 -18.08 -17.45 -7.22
C LYS A 124 -17.83 -17.52 -8.73
N ASP A 125 -17.11 -16.54 -9.29
CA ASP A 125 -17.00 -16.38 -10.74
C ASP A 125 -15.77 -17.10 -11.32
N ILE A 126 -14.72 -17.29 -10.52
CA ILE A 126 -13.45 -17.82 -11.01
C ILE A 126 -13.57 -19.26 -11.50
N SER A 127 -12.90 -19.53 -12.62
CA SER A 127 -12.64 -20.88 -13.11
C SER A 127 -11.12 -21.12 -13.17
N ILE A 128 -10.63 -22.07 -12.36
CA ILE A 128 -9.23 -22.47 -12.33
C ILE A 128 -8.95 -23.57 -13.37
N GLY A 129 -7.77 -23.52 -13.97
CA GLY A 129 -7.20 -24.58 -14.78
C GLY A 129 -6.00 -24.07 -15.58
N PRO A 130 -5.59 -24.75 -16.65
CA PRO A 130 -4.49 -24.28 -17.48
C PRO A 130 -4.87 -22.96 -18.17
N VAL A 131 -3.88 -22.07 -18.32
CA VAL A 131 -4.01 -20.77 -18.99
C VAL A 131 -2.79 -20.50 -19.84
N ALA A 132 -2.95 -19.75 -20.93
CA ALA A 132 -1.89 -19.53 -21.91
C ALA A 132 -0.58 -18.99 -21.31
N VAL A 133 -0.67 -18.02 -20.39
CA VAL A 133 0.51 -17.35 -19.80
C VAL A 133 1.28 -18.35 -18.94
N LEU A 134 0.64 -18.93 -17.91
CA LEU A 134 1.28 -19.91 -17.03
C LEU A 134 1.76 -21.16 -17.80
N SER A 135 1.01 -21.64 -18.79
CA SER A 135 1.44 -22.75 -19.65
C SER A 135 2.69 -22.41 -20.47
N THR A 136 2.81 -21.16 -20.95
CA THR A 136 4.03 -20.71 -21.62
C THR A 136 5.23 -20.71 -20.68
N VAL A 137 5.06 -20.25 -19.43
CA VAL A 137 6.10 -20.30 -18.39
C VAL A 137 6.54 -21.74 -18.11
N VAL A 138 5.59 -22.67 -17.94
CA VAL A 138 5.88 -24.10 -17.75
C VAL A 138 6.68 -24.67 -18.95
N GLY A 139 6.29 -24.31 -20.17
CA GLY A 139 6.99 -24.73 -21.40
C GLY A 139 8.42 -24.17 -21.52
N ASN A 140 8.67 -22.96 -20.97
CA ASN A 140 10.00 -22.36 -20.88
C ASN A 140 10.86 -23.09 -19.84
N VAL A 141 10.29 -23.45 -18.69
CA VAL A 141 10.99 -24.25 -17.66
C VAL A 141 11.38 -25.63 -18.19
N ILE A 142 10.48 -26.31 -18.90
CA ILE A 142 10.79 -27.59 -19.54
C ILE A 142 11.96 -27.46 -20.53
N GLU A 143 12.02 -26.36 -21.29
CA GLU A 143 13.13 -26.14 -22.22
C GLU A 143 14.45 -25.88 -21.52
N ALA A 144 14.43 -25.06 -20.46
CA ALA A 144 15.64 -24.74 -19.70
C ALA A 144 16.28 -26.01 -19.12
N VAL A 145 15.47 -26.95 -18.63
CA VAL A 145 15.95 -28.25 -18.15
C VAL A 145 16.45 -29.13 -19.29
N ARG A 146 15.75 -29.15 -20.44
CA ARG A 146 16.16 -29.93 -21.62
C ARG A 146 17.50 -29.46 -22.19
N ILE A 147 17.71 -28.14 -22.28
CA ILE A 147 18.98 -27.54 -22.73
C ILE A 147 20.13 -27.90 -21.77
N SER A 148 19.84 -28.13 -20.49
CA SER A 148 20.83 -28.56 -19.50
C SER A 148 21.34 -30.01 -19.71
N GLY A 149 20.83 -30.73 -20.71
CA GLY A 149 21.31 -32.06 -21.12
C GLY A 149 20.74 -33.23 -20.30
N LEU A 150 19.73 -32.99 -19.46
CA LEU A 150 19.02 -34.04 -18.72
C LEU A 150 17.87 -34.61 -19.57
N ASP A 151 17.88 -35.92 -19.81
CA ASP A 151 16.78 -36.63 -20.47
C ASP A 151 15.67 -36.95 -19.47
N THR A 152 15.04 -35.90 -18.94
CA THR A 152 13.92 -36.02 -18.01
C THR A 152 12.60 -35.86 -18.78
N PRO A 153 11.58 -36.71 -18.52
CA PRO A 153 10.27 -36.54 -19.13
C PRO A 153 9.67 -35.15 -18.84
N PRO A 154 9.10 -34.45 -19.84
CA PRO A 154 8.52 -33.11 -19.67
C PRO A 154 7.49 -33.01 -18.54
N GLN A 155 6.68 -34.05 -18.36
CA GLN A 155 5.66 -34.11 -17.32
C GLN A 155 6.26 -34.10 -15.90
N THR A 156 7.40 -34.76 -15.67
CA THR A 156 8.09 -34.80 -14.37
C THR A 156 8.56 -33.41 -13.98
N ILE A 157 9.08 -32.64 -14.95
CA ILE A 157 9.50 -31.24 -14.75
C ILE A 157 8.26 -30.37 -14.43
N ALA A 158 7.18 -30.52 -15.19
CA ALA A 158 5.93 -29.78 -14.97
C ALA A 158 5.31 -30.07 -13.59
N PHE A 159 5.28 -31.33 -13.17
CA PHE A 159 4.79 -31.75 -11.86
C PHE A 159 5.65 -31.17 -10.73
N THR A 160 6.97 -31.23 -10.87
CA THR A 160 7.91 -30.68 -9.88
C THR A 160 7.72 -29.17 -9.75
N LEU A 161 7.62 -28.45 -10.87
CA LEU A 161 7.34 -27.01 -10.86
C LEU A 161 5.99 -26.71 -10.20
N SER A 162 4.94 -27.48 -10.50
CA SER A 162 3.60 -27.32 -9.92
C SER A 162 3.60 -27.51 -8.41
N VAL A 163 4.25 -28.57 -7.89
CA VAL A 163 4.35 -28.81 -6.45
C VAL A 163 5.15 -27.71 -5.76
N VAL A 164 6.29 -27.29 -6.32
CA VAL A 164 7.15 -26.27 -5.69
C VAL A 164 6.47 -24.90 -5.69
N SER A 165 5.98 -24.43 -6.85
CA SER A 165 5.28 -23.15 -6.93
C SER A 165 3.97 -23.16 -6.13
N GLY A 166 3.21 -24.26 -6.16
CA GLY A 166 2.00 -24.45 -5.36
C GLY A 166 2.28 -24.43 -3.85
N SER A 167 3.38 -25.04 -3.40
CA SER A 167 3.79 -25.02 -1.99
C SER A 167 4.18 -23.62 -1.52
N ILE A 168 4.89 -22.85 -2.35
CA ILE A 168 5.23 -21.46 -2.04
C ILE A 168 3.95 -20.63 -1.90
N VAL A 169 3.04 -20.73 -2.85
CA VAL A 169 1.78 -19.96 -2.81
C VAL A 169 0.86 -20.40 -1.67
N LEU A 170 0.82 -21.70 -1.37
CA LEU A 170 0.12 -22.23 -0.20
C LEU A 170 0.70 -21.65 1.10
N ALA A 171 2.03 -21.58 1.22
CA ALA A 171 2.67 -20.98 2.38
C ALA A 171 2.31 -19.49 2.52
N ILE A 172 2.31 -18.72 1.44
CA ILE A 172 1.90 -17.30 1.44
C ILE A 172 0.43 -17.17 1.90
N GLY A 173 -0.46 -18.04 1.42
CA GLY A 173 -1.86 -18.07 1.82
C GLY A 173 -2.06 -18.42 3.30
N LEU A 174 -1.39 -19.47 3.78
CA LEU A 174 -1.46 -19.91 5.18
C LEU A 174 -0.87 -18.87 6.14
N LEU A 175 0.20 -18.16 5.75
CA LEU A 175 0.80 -17.06 6.51
C LEU A 175 -0.01 -15.76 6.46
N ARG A 176 -1.16 -15.73 5.75
CA ARG A 176 -2.00 -14.56 5.53
C ARG A 176 -1.26 -13.36 4.92
N TRP A 177 -0.31 -13.63 4.03
CA TRP A 177 0.45 -12.59 3.32
C TRP A 177 -0.25 -12.10 2.04
N GLY A 178 -1.58 -12.19 2.00
CA GLY A 178 -2.38 -11.75 0.85
C GLY A 178 -2.27 -10.26 0.55
N TRP A 179 -1.85 -9.46 1.53
CA TRP A 179 -1.59 -8.02 1.39
C TRP A 179 -0.49 -7.71 0.36
N ILE A 180 0.41 -8.65 0.05
CA ILE A 180 1.46 -8.44 -0.97
C ILE A 180 0.86 -8.14 -2.36
N VAL A 181 -0.34 -8.65 -2.61
CA VAL A 181 -1.08 -8.45 -3.86
C VAL A 181 -1.61 -7.03 -3.97
N ASP A 182 -1.87 -6.35 -2.85
CA ASP A 182 -2.33 -4.95 -2.84
C ASP A 182 -1.25 -3.96 -3.26
N ILE A 183 0.02 -4.39 -3.31
CA ILE A 183 1.14 -3.58 -3.83
C ILE A 183 1.02 -3.37 -5.35
N ILE A 184 0.27 -4.23 -6.05
CA ILE A 184 0.17 -4.21 -7.52
C ILE A 184 -0.93 -3.24 -7.95
N PRO A 185 -0.58 -2.12 -8.62
CA PRO A 185 -1.57 -1.13 -9.03
C PRO A 185 -2.51 -1.66 -10.11
N LEU A 186 -3.72 -1.11 -10.15
CA LEU A 186 -4.72 -1.46 -11.17
C LEU A 186 -4.23 -1.16 -12.59
N THR A 187 -3.42 -0.11 -12.77
CA THR A 187 -2.81 0.24 -14.07
C THR A 187 -1.82 -0.81 -14.55
N SER A 188 -1.00 -1.37 -13.65
CA SER A 188 -0.10 -2.50 -13.95
C SER A 188 -0.88 -3.75 -14.35
N LEU A 189 -1.98 -4.06 -13.63
CA LEU A 189 -2.87 -5.17 -13.99
C LEU A 189 -3.52 -4.97 -15.37
N SER A 190 -3.98 -3.75 -15.68
CA SER A 190 -4.56 -3.39 -16.97
C SER A 190 -3.55 -3.51 -18.11
N ALA A 191 -2.30 -3.09 -17.87
CA ALA A 191 -1.21 -3.21 -18.84
C ALA A 191 -0.86 -4.68 -19.10
N PHE A 192 -0.72 -5.47 -18.04
CA PHE A 192 -0.51 -6.92 -18.12
C PHE A 192 -1.63 -7.61 -18.91
N MET A 193 -2.90 -7.36 -18.56
CA MET A 193 -4.05 -7.93 -19.28
C MET A 193 -4.03 -7.59 -20.78
N THR A 194 -3.73 -6.34 -21.12
CA THR A 194 -3.66 -5.87 -22.52
C THR A 194 -2.48 -6.49 -23.25
N GLY A 195 -1.30 -6.51 -22.63
CA GLY A 195 -0.10 -7.15 -23.15
C GLY A 195 -0.32 -8.64 -23.39
N SER A 196 -0.85 -9.37 -22.40
CA SER A 196 -1.21 -10.79 -22.52
C SER A 196 -2.21 -11.04 -23.64
N ALA A 197 -3.25 -10.21 -23.78
CA ALA A 197 -4.24 -10.36 -24.85
C ALA A 197 -3.60 -10.22 -26.25
N VAL A 198 -2.72 -9.23 -26.43
CA VAL A 198 -1.98 -9.03 -27.69
C VAL A 198 -1.03 -10.18 -27.96
N THR A 199 -0.26 -10.63 -26.95
CA THR A 199 0.66 -11.77 -27.09
C THR A 199 -0.06 -13.06 -27.42
N ILE A 200 -1.17 -13.35 -26.74
CA ILE A 200 -1.97 -14.54 -27.03
C ILE A 200 -2.51 -14.45 -28.45
N ALA A 201 -3.11 -13.32 -28.85
CA ALA A 201 -3.60 -13.14 -30.21
C ALA A 201 -2.50 -13.36 -31.26
N ALA A 202 -1.32 -12.77 -31.05
CA ALA A 202 -0.16 -12.96 -31.93
C ALA A 202 0.27 -14.43 -32.01
N SER A 203 0.38 -15.13 -30.87
CA SER A 203 0.79 -16.55 -30.81
C SER A 203 -0.15 -17.51 -31.54
N GLN A 204 -1.42 -17.11 -31.73
CA GLN A 204 -2.43 -17.91 -32.42
C GLN A 204 -2.51 -17.65 -33.92
N LEU A 205 -1.94 -16.55 -34.42
CA LEU A 205 -1.96 -16.22 -35.86
C LEU A 205 -1.35 -17.32 -36.75
N PRO A 206 -0.24 -17.98 -36.39
CA PRO A 206 0.34 -19.03 -37.23
C PRO A 206 -0.59 -20.25 -37.34
N ALA A 207 -1.20 -20.67 -36.22
CA ALA A 207 -2.18 -21.76 -36.21
C ALA A 207 -3.49 -21.40 -36.93
N LEU A 208 -3.91 -20.13 -36.87
CA LEU A 208 -5.08 -19.62 -37.59
C LEU A 208 -4.91 -19.73 -39.12
N LEU A 209 -3.69 -19.49 -39.61
CA LEU A 209 -3.35 -19.46 -41.04
C LEU A 209 -2.74 -20.78 -41.56
N GLY A 210 -2.42 -21.73 -40.68
CA GLY A 210 -1.74 -22.99 -41.02
C GLY A 210 -0.27 -22.84 -41.40
N VAL A 211 0.36 -21.75 -40.98
CA VAL A 211 1.75 -21.43 -41.30
C VAL A 211 2.67 -22.03 -40.25
N LYS A 212 3.79 -22.64 -40.68
CA LYS A 212 4.77 -23.32 -39.83
C LYS A 212 6.17 -22.79 -40.13
N GLY A 213 7.15 -23.13 -39.28
CA GLY A 213 8.57 -22.86 -39.55
C GLY A 213 9.22 -21.77 -38.68
N PHE A 214 8.48 -21.19 -37.73
CA PHE A 214 9.03 -20.25 -36.75
C PHE A 214 8.39 -20.45 -35.36
N SER A 215 8.97 -19.79 -34.36
CA SER A 215 8.50 -19.85 -32.97
C SER A 215 7.27 -18.96 -32.79
N ASN A 216 6.16 -19.55 -32.32
CA ASN A 216 4.95 -18.82 -31.93
C ASN A 216 5.05 -18.21 -30.52
N ARG A 217 6.23 -18.32 -29.89
CA ARG A 217 6.51 -17.93 -28.50
C ARG A 217 7.44 -16.71 -28.40
N ASP A 218 7.97 -16.26 -29.53
CA ASP A 218 8.77 -15.06 -29.58
C ASP A 218 7.93 -13.84 -29.16
N PRO A 219 8.57 -12.70 -28.83
CA PRO A 219 7.83 -11.48 -28.53
C PRO A 219 6.80 -11.18 -29.63
N PRO A 220 5.61 -10.65 -29.29
CA PRO A 220 4.48 -10.50 -30.21
C PRO A 220 4.84 -9.88 -31.56
N TYR A 221 5.71 -8.86 -31.56
CA TYR A 221 6.15 -8.20 -32.78
C TYR A 221 6.89 -9.15 -33.74
N GLN A 222 7.70 -10.08 -33.22
CA GLN A 222 8.44 -11.07 -34.04
C GLN A 222 7.49 -12.11 -34.62
N VAL A 223 6.55 -12.60 -33.82
CA VAL A 223 5.55 -13.58 -34.27
C VAL A 223 4.71 -12.97 -35.39
N ILE A 224 4.22 -11.74 -35.22
CA ILE A 224 3.45 -11.03 -36.27
C ILE A 224 4.31 -10.84 -37.52
N LEU A 225 5.55 -10.36 -37.39
CA LEU A 225 6.45 -10.13 -38.52
C LEU A 225 6.75 -11.43 -39.28
N ASN A 226 7.06 -12.51 -38.57
CA ASN A 226 7.34 -13.82 -39.16
C ASN A 226 6.11 -14.43 -39.82
N THR A 227 4.92 -14.24 -39.22
CA THR A 227 3.65 -14.67 -39.82
C THR A 227 3.41 -13.94 -41.16
N VAL A 228 3.64 -12.62 -41.20
CA VAL A 228 3.49 -11.84 -42.44
C VAL A 228 4.50 -12.28 -43.50
N LYS A 229 5.75 -12.58 -43.13
CA LYS A 229 6.77 -13.07 -44.08
C LYS A 229 6.39 -14.41 -44.73
N HIS A 230 5.78 -15.31 -43.97
CA HIS A 230 5.38 -16.65 -44.44
C HIS A 230 3.92 -16.70 -44.89
N LEU A 231 3.27 -15.55 -45.10
CA LEU A 231 1.85 -15.49 -45.48
C LEU A 231 1.56 -16.17 -46.82
N ALA A 232 2.54 -16.19 -47.73
CA ALA A 232 2.43 -16.90 -49.01
C ALA A 232 2.35 -18.44 -48.85
N GLU A 233 2.73 -18.97 -47.69
CA GLU A 233 2.67 -20.40 -47.36
C GLU A 233 1.37 -20.79 -46.63
N ALA A 234 0.41 -19.86 -46.51
CA ALA A 234 -0.87 -20.10 -45.85
C ALA A 234 -1.60 -21.28 -46.51
N LYS A 235 -2.09 -22.20 -45.68
CA LYS A 235 -2.74 -23.44 -46.11
C LYS A 235 -4.26 -23.30 -46.18
N THR A 236 -4.92 -24.39 -46.54
CA THR A 236 -6.38 -24.59 -46.40
C THR A 236 -6.89 -24.31 -44.98
N ASP A 237 -6.05 -24.46 -43.96
CA ASP A 237 -6.29 -24.05 -42.58
C ASP A 237 -6.78 -22.60 -42.45
N ALA A 238 -6.21 -21.67 -43.24
CA ALA A 238 -6.57 -20.26 -43.20
C ALA A 238 -8.05 -20.02 -43.53
N VAL A 239 -8.61 -20.82 -44.45
CA VAL A 239 -10.04 -20.74 -44.80
C VAL A 239 -10.89 -21.08 -43.59
N LEU A 240 -10.57 -22.16 -42.88
CA LEU A 240 -11.31 -22.58 -41.69
C LEU A 240 -11.15 -21.56 -40.55
N GLY A 241 -9.92 -21.12 -40.28
CA GLY A 241 -9.63 -20.17 -39.21
C GLY A 241 -10.31 -18.81 -39.41
N ILE A 242 -10.15 -18.21 -40.59
CA ILE A 242 -10.72 -16.89 -40.91
C ILE A 242 -12.24 -16.97 -40.96
N THR A 243 -12.82 -18.00 -41.58
CA THR A 243 -14.30 -18.14 -41.61
C THR A 243 -14.87 -18.37 -40.22
N ALA A 244 -14.23 -19.19 -39.37
CA ALA A 244 -14.64 -19.37 -37.98
C ALA A 244 -14.60 -18.04 -37.21
N LEU A 245 -13.54 -17.24 -37.38
CA LEU A 245 -13.39 -15.93 -36.75
C LEU A 245 -14.47 -14.94 -37.21
N ILE A 246 -14.74 -14.87 -38.52
CA ILE A 246 -15.80 -14.03 -39.10
C ILE A 246 -17.17 -14.44 -38.55
N ILE A 247 -17.47 -15.75 -38.49
CA ILE A 247 -18.74 -16.25 -37.95
C ILE A 247 -18.87 -15.90 -36.46
N LEU A 248 -17.81 -16.05 -35.66
CA LEU A 248 -17.83 -15.68 -34.23
C LEU A 248 -18.18 -14.20 -34.01
N TYR A 249 -17.53 -13.29 -34.73
CA TYR A 249 -17.83 -11.85 -34.65
C TYR A 249 -19.20 -11.50 -35.24
N SER A 250 -19.61 -12.16 -36.31
CA SER A 250 -20.93 -11.95 -36.95
C SER A 250 -22.06 -12.36 -36.01
N ILE A 251 -21.94 -13.52 -35.34
CA ILE A 251 -22.88 -13.99 -34.33
C ILE A 251 -22.92 -13.01 -33.15
N ARG A 252 -21.75 -12.57 -32.67
CA ARG A 252 -21.66 -11.58 -31.57
C ARG A 252 -22.43 -10.30 -31.91
N HIS A 253 -22.15 -9.69 -33.06
CA HIS A 253 -22.77 -8.43 -33.46
C HIS A 253 -24.28 -8.57 -33.70
N SER A 254 -24.68 -9.64 -34.39
CA SER A 254 -26.08 -9.90 -34.71
C SER A 254 -26.91 -10.15 -33.46
N LEU A 255 -26.41 -10.96 -32.52
CA LEU A 255 -27.10 -11.25 -31.27
C LEU A 255 -27.06 -10.06 -30.30
N ALA A 256 -26.01 -9.25 -30.29
CA ALA A 256 -25.98 -8.01 -29.50
C ALA A 256 -27.07 -7.03 -29.97
N LYS A 257 -27.16 -6.78 -31.29
CA LYS A 257 -28.23 -5.97 -31.88
C LYS A 257 -29.61 -6.56 -31.63
N ALA A 258 -29.76 -7.88 -31.72
CA ALA A 258 -31.03 -8.55 -31.42
C ALA A 258 -31.42 -8.40 -29.95
N ALA A 259 -30.45 -8.45 -29.02
CA ALA A 259 -30.69 -8.27 -27.60
C ALA A 259 -31.18 -6.85 -27.24
N GLU A 260 -30.67 -5.84 -27.95
CA GLU A 260 -31.15 -4.45 -27.85
C GLU A 260 -32.54 -4.28 -28.46
N ARG A 261 -32.79 -4.91 -29.62
CA ARG A 261 -34.07 -4.82 -30.34
C ARG A 261 -35.22 -5.59 -29.67
N PHE A 262 -34.90 -6.69 -28.96
CA PHE A 262 -35.89 -7.53 -28.28
C PHE A 262 -35.61 -7.64 -26.76
N PRO A 263 -35.90 -6.59 -25.96
CA PRO A 263 -35.61 -6.57 -24.52
C PRO A 263 -36.28 -7.72 -23.75
N ARG A 264 -37.48 -8.15 -24.18
CA ARG A 264 -38.23 -9.26 -23.55
C ARG A 264 -37.49 -10.60 -23.60
N HIS A 265 -36.68 -10.84 -24.63
CA HIS A 265 -35.92 -12.08 -24.81
C HIS A 265 -34.42 -11.90 -24.52
N LYS A 266 -34.01 -10.77 -23.93
CA LYS A 266 -32.61 -10.42 -23.72
C LYS A 266 -31.81 -11.53 -23.01
N ARG A 267 -32.39 -12.19 -22.00
CA ARG A 267 -31.74 -13.30 -21.28
C ARG A 267 -31.48 -14.52 -22.18
N PHE A 268 -32.44 -14.88 -23.02
CA PHE A 268 -32.31 -16.01 -23.96
C PHE A 268 -31.32 -15.69 -25.08
N ILE A 269 -31.41 -14.49 -25.68
CA ILE A 269 -30.48 -14.04 -26.72
C ILE A 269 -29.05 -13.95 -26.18
N PHE A 270 -28.91 -13.47 -24.95
CA PHE A 270 -27.64 -13.44 -24.25
C PHE A 270 -27.07 -14.85 -24.05
N PHE A 271 -27.88 -15.81 -23.61
CA PHE A 271 -27.46 -17.21 -23.49
C PHE A 271 -26.99 -17.78 -24.83
N LEU A 272 -27.77 -17.54 -25.90
CA LEU A 272 -27.41 -17.94 -27.26
C LEU A 272 -26.08 -17.30 -27.73
N SER A 273 -25.83 -16.05 -27.34
CA SER A 273 -24.58 -15.34 -27.62
C SER A 273 -23.39 -15.95 -26.90
N THR A 274 -23.60 -16.49 -25.69
CA THR A 274 -22.56 -17.17 -24.91
C THR A 274 -22.25 -18.56 -25.49
N MET A 275 -23.23 -19.26 -26.05
CA MET A 275 -23.06 -20.56 -26.73
C MET A 275 -22.34 -20.49 -28.08
N ARG A 276 -22.08 -19.30 -28.64
CA ARG A 276 -21.47 -19.12 -29.97
C ARG A 276 -20.16 -19.89 -30.15
N THR A 277 -19.31 -19.92 -29.12
CA THR A 277 -18.00 -20.58 -29.19
C THR A 277 -18.16 -22.08 -29.36
N VAL A 278 -19.07 -22.67 -28.59
CA VAL A 278 -19.42 -24.09 -28.65
C VAL A 278 -20.05 -24.42 -29.99
N ALA A 279 -21.00 -23.60 -30.44
CA ALA A 279 -21.69 -23.81 -31.71
C ALA A 279 -20.72 -23.76 -32.91
N VAL A 280 -19.79 -22.80 -32.92
CA VAL A 280 -18.76 -22.71 -33.97
C VAL A 280 -17.81 -23.90 -33.90
N LEU A 281 -17.34 -24.29 -32.71
CA LEU A 281 -16.50 -25.49 -32.58
C LEU A 281 -17.20 -26.74 -33.10
N VAL A 282 -18.43 -27.01 -32.65
CA VAL A 282 -19.21 -28.17 -33.12
C VAL A 282 -19.43 -28.12 -34.63
N MET A 283 -19.75 -26.95 -35.19
CA MET A 283 -19.93 -26.77 -36.63
C MET A 283 -18.66 -27.10 -37.42
N PHE A 284 -17.51 -26.56 -37.01
CA PHE A 284 -16.24 -26.79 -37.71
C PHE A 284 -15.66 -28.18 -37.45
N THR A 285 -15.88 -28.78 -36.29
CA THR A 285 -15.55 -30.18 -36.03
C THR A 285 -16.40 -31.12 -36.87
N THR A 286 -17.70 -30.84 -37.02
CA THR A 286 -18.58 -31.63 -37.88
C THR A 286 -18.15 -31.50 -39.35
N ALA A 287 -17.89 -30.28 -39.82
CA ALA A 287 -17.35 -30.05 -41.17
C ALA A 287 -16.03 -30.79 -41.38
N SER A 288 -15.14 -30.76 -40.38
CA SER A 288 -13.86 -31.47 -40.42
C SER A 288 -14.01 -32.98 -40.45
N TYR A 289 -14.91 -33.53 -39.65
CA TYR A 289 -15.27 -34.94 -39.70
C TYR A 289 -15.74 -35.33 -41.09
N LEU A 290 -16.69 -34.59 -41.67
CA LEU A 290 -17.21 -34.88 -43.02
C LEU A 290 -16.12 -34.80 -44.11
N ILE A 291 -15.13 -33.90 -43.95
CA ILE A 291 -14.06 -33.69 -44.93
C ILE A 291 -12.91 -34.69 -44.76
N ASN A 292 -12.64 -35.15 -43.53
CA ASN A 292 -11.47 -35.97 -43.18
C ASN A 292 -11.82 -37.41 -42.77
N ALA A 293 -13.09 -37.79 -42.70
CA ALA A 293 -13.53 -39.15 -42.32
C ALA A 293 -12.87 -40.23 -43.18
N ASP A 294 -12.74 -40.00 -44.48
CA ASP A 294 -12.15 -40.96 -45.43
C ASP A 294 -10.61 -40.89 -45.50
N ARG A 295 -9.99 -39.92 -44.81
CA ARG A 295 -8.53 -39.68 -44.80
C ARG A 295 -7.96 -39.42 -43.40
N PRO A 296 -8.17 -40.33 -42.43
CA PRO A 296 -7.74 -40.11 -41.05
C PRO A 296 -6.21 -40.06 -40.86
N LYS A 297 -5.42 -40.56 -41.83
CA LYS A 297 -3.95 -40.59 -41.77
C LYS A 297 -3.28 -39.39 -42.45
N ASP A 298 -3.98 -38.69 -43.34
CA ASP A 298 -3.48 -37.52 -44.08
C ASP A 298 -4.60 -36.48 -44.22
N PRO A 299 -4.91 -35.76 -43.13
CA PRO A 299 -5.99 -34.78 -43.12
C PRO A 299 -5.64 -33.57 -44.01
N LEU A 300 -6.66 -32.96 -44.64
CA LEU A 300 -6.46 -31.82 -45.55
C LEU A 300 -5.86 -30.57 -44.87
N PHE A 301 -5.99 -30.49 -43.54
CA PHE A 301 -5.60 -29.37 -42.69
C PHE A 301 -5.27 -29.92 -41.30
N ASP A 302 -4.60 -29.12 -40.46
CA ASP A 302 -4.11 -29.61 -39.17
C ASP A 302 -5.26 -29.86 -38.19
N ILE A 303 -5.46 -31.13 -37.82
CA ILE A 303 -6.40 -31.57 -36.78
C ILE A 303 -5.64 -31.92 -35.49
N LEU A 304 -6.38 -31.96 -34.37
CA LEU A 304 -5.81 -32.19 -33.05
C LEU A 304 -5.19 -33.59 -32.88
N GLY A 305 -5.82 -34.63 -33.43
CA GLY A 305 -5.30 -36.00 -33.37
C GLY A 305 -5.73 -36.81 -32.13
N HIS A 306 -5.08 -37.95 -31.91
CA HIS A 306 -5.51 -38.93 -30.90
C HIS A 306 -5.24 -38.44 -29.46
N ILE A 307 -6.28 -38.47 -28.62
CA ILE A 307 -6.22 -38.14 -27.19
C ILE A 307 -6.55 -39.40 -26.40
N PRO A 308 -5.70 -39.82 -25.45
CA PRO A 308 -5.98 -41.01 -24.64
C PRO A 308 -7.26 -40.84 -23.84
N GLN A 309 -8.11 -41.86 -23.88
CA GLN A 309 -9.33 -41.92 -23.06
C GLN A 309 -9.01 -42.14 -21.58
N GLY A 310 -9.76 -41.45 -20.73
CA GLY A 310 -9.76 -41.60 -19.28
C GLY A 310 -8.53 -41.01 -18.60
N PHE A 311 -8.52 -41.07 -17.26
CA PHE A 311 -7.34 -40.70 -16.48
C PHE A 311 -6.29 -41.81 -16.49
N ARG A 312 -5.22 -41.65 -17.29
CA ARG A 312 -4.12 -42.62 -17.37
C ARG A 312 -2.93 -42.30 -16.46
N HIS A 313 -2.87 -41.08 -15.95
CA HIS A 313 -1.75 -40.56 -15.16
C HIS A 313 -2.16 -40.19 -13.73
N ILE A 314 -3.27 -40.77 -13.22
CA ILE A 314 -3.58 -40.72 -11.78
C ILE A 314 -2.59 -41.62 -11.04
N GLY A 315 -1.94 -41.08 -10.03
CA GLY A 315 -1.03 -41.83 -9.17
C GLY A 315 -0.18 -40.91 -8.31
N VAL A 316 0.80 -41.51 -7.62
CA VAL A 316 1.83 -40.72 -6.93
C VAL A 316 2.65 -40.00 -8.02
N PRO A 317 2.68 -38.66 -8.05
CA PRO A 317 3.42 -37.94 -9.08
C PRO A 317 4.92 -38.19 -8.91
N GLN A 318 5.60 -38.48 -10.02
CA GLN A 318 7.06 -38.50 -10.02
C GLN A 318 7.55 -37.06 -9.93
N VAL A 319 7.94 -36.65 -8.72
CA VAL A 319 8.50 -35.32 -8.43
C VAL A 319 9.96 -35.50 -8.11
N ASP A 320 10.82 -34.79 -8.84
CA ASP A 320 12.26 -34.83 -8.63
C ASP A 320 12.76 -33.46 -8.17
N PHE A 321 12.89 -33.31 -6.84
CA PHE A 321 13.36 -32.09 -6.23
C PHE A 321 14.83 -31.75 -6.58
N SER A 322 15.60 -32.69 -7.13
CA SER A 322 16.96 -32.40 -7.62
C SER A 322 16.96 -31.45 -8.83
N LEU A 323 15.86 -31.45 -9.60
CA LEU A 323 15.68 -30.57 -10.77
C LEU A 323 15.47 -29.11 -10.38
N VAL A 324 15.06 -28.83 -9.14
CA VAL A 324 14.70 -27.47 -8.68
C VAL A 324 15.86 -26.49 -8.87
N HIS A 325 17.10 -26.93 -8.68
CA HIS A 325 18.27 -26.08 -8.88
C HIS A 325 18.42 -25.60 -10.33
N ARG A 326 17.90 -26.36 -11.32
CA ARG A 326 18.03 -26.07 -12.76
C ARG A 326 17.07 -24.99 -13.25
N PHE A 327 15.95 -24.79 -12.56
CA PHE A 327 14.94 -23.80 -12.92
C PHE A 327 14.64 -22.82 -11.77
N SER A 328 15.52 -22.75 -10.77
CA SER A 328 15.34 -21.91 -9.57
C SER A 328 15.13 -20.43 -9.89
N SER A 329 15.78 -19.92 -10.94
CA SER A 329 15.62 -18.54 -11.43
C SER A 329 14.23 -18.25 -12.02
N LEU A 330 13.50 -19.27 -12.48
CA LEU A 330 12.17 -19.15 -13.08
C LEU A 330 11.03 -19.36 -12.06
N ILE A 331 11.34 -19.84 -10.85
CA ILE A 331 10.34 -20.04 -9.79
C ILE A 331 9.68 -18.73 -9.36
N PRO A 332 10.41 -17.62 -9.09
CA PRO A 332 9.79 -16.36 -8.73
C PRO A 332 8.83 -15.86 -9.81
N ALA A 333 9.22 -15.93 -11.08
CA ALA A 333 8.37 -15.56 -12.21
C ALA A 333 7.08 -16.40 -12.25
N THR A 334 7.21 -17.72 -12.10
CA THR A 334 6.07 -18.64 -12.08
C THR A 334 5.10 -18.32 -10.94
N VAL A 335 5.62 -18.09 -9.73
CA VAL A 335 4.81 -17.75 -8.53
C VAL A 335 4.11 -16.40 -8.71
N ILE A 336 4.84 -15.39 -9.19
CA ILE A 336 4.28 -14.06 -9.44
C ILE A 336 3.17 -14.15 -10.49
N VAL A 337 3.43 -14.74 -11.65
CA VAL A 337 2.40 -14.90 -12.70
C VAL A 337 1.18 -15.64 -12.15
N MET A 338 1.39 -16.76 -11.46
CA MET A 338 0.31 -17.57 -10.90
C MET A 338 -0.57 -16.78 -9.90
N VAL A 339 0.05 -16.04 -8.99
CA VAL A 339 -0.65 -15.21 -7.99
C VAL A 339 -1.31 -13.99 -8.64
N VAL A 340 -0.55 -13.22 -9.41
CA VAL A 340 -1.01 -11.94 -9.99
C VAL A 340 -2.16 -12.17 -10.95
N GLU A 341 -2.06 -13.17 -11.83
CA GLU A 341 -3.12 -13.50 -12.77
C GLU A 341 -4.41 -13.90 -12.02
N HIS A 342 -4.30 -14.79 -11.03
CA HIS A 342 -5.44 -15.22 -10.23
C HIS A 342 -6.10 -14.05 -9.49
N MET A 343 -5.29 -13.22 -8.83
CA MET A 343 -5.76 -12.13 -7.99
C MET A 343 -6.37 -10.99 -8.78
N ALA A 344 -5.82 -10.67 -9.94
CA ALA A 344 -6.37 -9.66 -10.84
C ALA A 344 -7.78 -10.05 -11.28
N ILE A 345 -7.98 -11.33 -11.63
CA ILE A 345 -9.29 -11.87 -11.99
C ILE A 345 -10.22 -11.85 -10.79
N ALA A 346 -9.77 -12.36 -9.65
CA ALA A 346 -10.57 -12.42 -8.44
C ALA A 346 -11.10 -11.03 -8.09
N LYS A 347 -10.21 -10.07 -7.80
CA LYS A 347 -10.57 -8.72 -7.36
C LYS A 347 -11.42 -7.96 -8.37
N SER A 348 -11.16 -8.11 -9.67
CA SER A 348 -11.95 -7.42 -10.71
C SER A 348 -13.39 -7.92 -10.72
N PHE A 349 -13.62 -9.23 -10.70
CA PHE A 349 -14.97 -9.80 -10.72
C PHE A 349 -15.70 -9.66 -9.38
N GLY A 350 -14.99 -9.73 -8.24
CA GLY A 350 -15.56 -9.40 -6.93
C GLY A 350 -16.14 -7.99 -6.88
N ARG A 351 -15.40 -7.01 -7.41
CA ARG A 351 -15.86 -5.62 -7.47
C ARG A 351 -17.02 -5.41 -8.45
N VAL A 352 -16.99 -6.05 -9.62
CA VAL A 352 -18.07 -5.96 -10.62
C VAL A 352 -19.37 -6.59 -10.10
N ASN A 353 -19.27 -7.69 -9.36
CA ASN A 353 -20.42 -8.45 -8.86
C ASN A 353 -20.77 -8.17 -7.39
N ASN A 354 -20.16 -7.12 -6.79
CA ASN A 354 -20.43 -6.64 -5.44
C ASN A 354 -20.26 -7.69 -4.32
N TYR A 355 -19.15 -8.42 -4.33
CA TYR A 355 -18.72 -9.28 -3.23
C TYR A 355 -17.23 -9.12 -2.92
N THR A 356 -16.84 -9.40 -1.68
CA THR A 356 -15.45 -9.31 -1.23
C THR A 356 -14.76 -10.66 -1.35
N ILE A 357 -13.46 -10.61 -1.65
CA ILE A 357 -12.61 -11.77 -1.83
C ILE A 357 -11.49 -11.66 -0.80
N ASP A 358 -11.14 -12.78 -0.17
CA ASP A 358 -9.98 -12.86 0.71
C ASP A 358 -8.75 -13.29 -0.12
N PRO A 359 -7.76 -12.39 -0.34
CA PRO A 359 -6.59 -12.71 -1.15
C PRO A 359 -5.76 -13.88 -0.59
N SER A 360 -5.67 -14.01 0.73
CA SER A 360 -4.93 -15.11 1.37
C SER A 360 -5.64 -16.44 1.18
N GLN A 361 -6.97 -16.44 1.26
CA GLN A 361 -7.75 -17.66 1.03
C GLN A 361 -7.73 -18.10 -0.43
N GLU A 362 -7.78 -17.16 -1.38
CA GLU A 362 -7.59 -17.49 -2.80
C GLU A 362 -6.20 -18.08 -3.06
N MET A 363 -5.14 -17.58 -2.39
CA MET A 363 -3.80 -18.19 -2.45
C MET A 363 -3.78 -19.62 -1.90
N VAL A 364 -4.50 -19.91 -0.81
CA VAL A 364 -4.69 -21.29 -0.33
C VAL A 364 -5.37 -22.14 -1.41
N ALA A 365 -6.41 -21.63 -2.06
CA ALA A 365 -7.14 -22.34 -3.10
C ALA A 365 -6.26 -22.72 -4.31
N ILE A 366 -5.49 -21.76 -4.86
CA ILE A 366 -4.56 -22.06 -5.95
C ILE A 366 -3.36 -22.89 -5.48
N GLY A 367 -2.85 -22.67 -4.27
CA GLY A 367 -1.73 -23.42 -3.70
C GLY A 367 -2.05 -24.91 -3.56
N ILE A 368 -3.19 -25.25 -2.94
CA ILE A 368 -3.68 -26.63 -2.82
C ILE A 368 -3.95 -27.22 -4.21
N THR A 369 -4.56 -26.45 -5.12
CA THR A 369 -4.84 -26.92 -6.49
C THR A 369 -3.57 -27.35 -7.22
N ASN A 370 -2.50 -26.58 -7.10
CA ASN A 370 -1.23 -26.86 -7.76
C ASN A 370 -0.38 -27.93 -7.05
N MET A 371 -0.56 -28.08 -5.75
CA MET A 371 0.07 -29.16 -4.97
C MET A 371 -0.59 -30.52 -5.26
N LEU A 372 -1.92 -30.56 -5.37
CA LEU A 372 -2.68 -31.80 -5.63
C LEU A 372 -2.86 -32.09 -7.13
N GLY A 373 -2.75 -31.09 -8.01
CA GLY A 373 -2.84 -31.22 -9.47
C GLY A 373 -2.05 -32.40 -10.04
N PRO A 374 -0.75 -32.52 -9.74
CA PRO A 374 0.10 -33.60 -10.23
C PRO A 374 -0.38 -35.00 -9.87
N VAL A 375 -1.11 -35.20 -8.77
CA VAL A 375 -1.67 -36.50 -8.38
C VAL A 375 -2.67 -37.04 -9.43
N PHE A 376 -3.33 -36.13 -10.15
CA PHE A 376 -4.27 -36.47 -11.22
C PHE A 376 -3.66 -36.32 -12.63
N GLY A 377 -2.36 -36.09 -12.73
CA GLY A 377 -1.69 -35.77 -13.99
C GLY A 377 -1.88 -34.31 -14.44
N GLY A 378 -2.34 -33.42 -13.55
CA GLY A 378 -2.42 -31.99 -13.82
C GLY A 378 -1.07 -31.29 -13.65
N TYR A 379 -0.89 -30.15 -14.32
CA TYR A 379 0.26 -29.25 -14.15
C TYR A 379 -0.21 -27.88 -13.67
N SER A 380 0.75 -26.96 -13.48
CA SER A 380 0.51 -25.63 -12.94
C SER A 380 -0.69 -24.92 -13.60
N SER A 381 -1.65 -24.52 -12.78
CA SER A 381 -2.95 -23.98 -13.15
C SER A 381 -3.28 -22.73 -12.32
N THR A 382 -4.02 -21.79 -12.91
CA THR A 382 -4.47 -20.57 -12.23
C THR A 382 -5.85 -20.13 -12.75
N GLY A 383 -6.36 -19.01 -12.25
CA GLY A 383 -7.62 -18.42 -12.71
C GLY A 383 -7.51 -17.99 -14.17
N SER A 384 -8.57 -18.19 -14.96
CA SER A 384 -8.61 -17.73 -16.36
C SER A 384 -9.55 -16.56 -16.56
N PHE A 385 -9.05 -15.49 -17.18
CA PHE A 385 -9.86 -14.32 -17.55
C PHE A 385 -11.05 -14.68 -18.43
N SER A 386 -10.80 -15.41 -19.53
CA SER A 386 -11.82 -15.77 -20.51
C SER A 386 -12.94 -16.62 -19.89
N ARG A 387 -12.57 -17.69 -19.17
CA ARG A 387 -13.55 -18.58 -18.52
C ARG A 387 -14.32 -17.87 -17.42
N THR A 388 -13.64 -17.08 -16.58
CA THR A 388 -14.30 -16.31 -15.51
C THR A 388 -15.28 -15.27 -16.06
N ALA A 389 -14.91 -14.57 -17.13
CA ALA A 389 -15.80 -13.62 -17.79
C ALA A 389 -17.05 -14.29 -18.34
N ILE A 390 -16.92 -15.47 -18.95
CA ILE A 390 -18.04 -16.26 -19.45
C ILE A 390 -18.90 -16.77 -18.28
N ASN A 391 -18.28 -17.20 -17.17
CA ASN A 391 -18.96 -17.76 -16.01
C ASN A 391 -19.82 -16.69 -15.30
N SER A 392 -19.22 -15.53 -15.06
CA SER A 392 -19.90 -14.33 -14.52
C SER A 392 -21.05 -13.90 -15.43
N LYS A 393 -20.80 -13.83 -16.75
CA LYS A 393 -21.82 -13.54 -17.76
C LYS A 393 -22.97 -14.57 -17.71
N ALA A 394 -22.68 -15.86 -17.62
CA ALA A 394 -23.68 -16.94 -17.54
C ALA A 394 -24.56 -16.86 -16.27
N GLY A 395 -24.25 -15.97 -15.34
CA GLY A 395 -25.06 -15.71 -14.16
C GLY A 395 -24.76 -16.67 -13.01
N VAL A 396 -23.53 -17.17 -12.92
CA VAL A 396 -23.11 -18.05 -11.82
C VAL A 396 -23.44 -17.44 -10.45
N ARG A 397 -23.99 -18.27 -9.57
CA ARG A 397 -24.45 -17.86 -8.24
C ARG A 397 -23.49 -18.32 -7.16
N THR A 398 -22.90 -19.51 -7.32
CA THR A 398 -22.01 -20.07 -6.31
C THR A 398 -20.76 -20.72 -6.93
N PRO A 399 -19.68 -20.91 -6.17
CA PRO A 399 -18.53 -21.70 -6.60
C PRO A 399 -18.88 -23.16 -7.00
N ALA A 400 -20.06 -23.67 -6.59
CA ALA A 400 -20.51 -25.03 -6.95
C ALA A 400 -20.67 -25.25 -8.46
N ALA A 401 -20.75 -24.18 -9.27
CA ALA A 401 -20.66 -24.30 -10.73
C ALA A 401 -19.40 -25.05 -11.22
N GLY A 402 -18.33 -25.03 -10.42
CA GLY A 402 -17.12 -25.83 -10.64
C GLY A 402 -17.38 -27.34 -10.66
N LEU A 403 -18.31 -27.85 -9.85
CA LEU A 403 -18.69 -29.28 -9.84
C LEU A 403 -19.32 -29.71 -11.17
N PHE A 404 -20.25 -28.90 -11.70
CA PHE A 404 -20.88 -29.17 -12.99
C PHE A 404 -19.88 -29.07 -14.15
N THR A 405 -18.98 -28.09 -14.08
CA THR A 405 -17.86 -27.97 -15.02
C THR A 405 -16.98 -29.22 -14.98
N GLY A 406 -16.57 -29.65 -13.78
CA GLY A 406 -15.75 -30.85 -13.57
C GLY A 406 -16.43 -32.11 -14.07
N GLY A 407 -17.75 -32.25 -13.87
CA GLY A 407 -18.54 -33.35 -14.42
C GLY A 407 -18.52 -33.41 -15.95
N ILE A 408 -18.51 -32.27 -16.63
CA ILE A 408 -18.45 -32.21 -18.10
C ILE A 408 -17.05 -32.46 -18.61
N VAL A 409 -16.02 -31.97 -17.93
CA VAL A 409 -14.63 -32.33 -18.25
C VAL A 409 -14.43 -33.83 -18.08
N LEU A 410 -14.94 -34.42 -17.00
CA LEU A 410 -14.90 -35.86 -16.76
C LEU A 410 -15.61 -36.63 -17.88
N LEU A 411 -16.83 -36.22 -18.25
CA LEU A 411 -17.56 -36.80 -19.38
C LEU A 411 -16.75 -36.69 -20.69
N ALA A 412 -16.15 -35.53 -20.93
CA ALA A 412 -15.35 -35.27 -22.12
C ALA A 412 -14.11 -36.17 -22.21
N THR A 413 -13.39 -36.35 -21.10
CA THR A 413 -12.20 -37.19 -21.00
C THR A 413 -12.48 -38.68 -21.25
N TYR A 414 -13.68 -39.16 -20.92
CA TYR A 414 -14.03 -40.57 -21.12
C TYR A 414 -14.82 -40.85 -22.41
N PHE A 415 -15.65 -39.93 -22.88
CA PHE A 415 -16.62 -40.21 -23.95
C PHE A 415 -16.47 -39.33 -25.20
N LEU A 416 -15.84 -38.16 -25.12
CA LEU A 416 -15.79 -37.21 -26.26
C LEU A 416 -14.43 -37.14 -26.96
N THR A 417 -13.41 -37.89 -26.53
CA THR A 417 -12.05 -37.85 -27.11
C THR A 417 -12.02 -38.23 -28.59
N GLU A 418 -12.88 -39.16 -29.03
CA GLU A 418 -13.02 -39.53 -30.46
C GLU A 418 -13.58 -38.38 -31.30
N ILE A 419 -14.48 -37.57 -30.72
CA ILE A 419 -15.01 -36.38 -31.39
C ILE A 419 -13.91 -35.30 -31.47
N PHE A 420 -13.08 -35.19 -30.43
CA PHE A 420 -12.00 -34.21 -30.37
C PHE A 420 -10.89 -34.46 -31.39
N PHE A 421 -10.71 -35.71 -31.83
CA PHE A 421 -9.75 -36.07 -32.88
C PHE A 421 -9.88 -35.18 -34.12
N PHE A 422 -11.11 -34.87 -34.52
CA PHE A 422 -11.42 -34.11 -35.74
C PHE A 422 -11.45 -32.59 -35.55
N ILE A 423 -11.13 -32.05 -34.36
CA ILE A 423 -11.12 -30.59 -34.14
C ILE A 423 -10.04 -29.94 -35.02
N PRO A 424 -10.40 -28.97 -35.90
CA PRO A 424 -9.41 -28.20 -36.64
C PRO A 424 -8.63 -27.25 -35.73
N SER A 425 -7.31 -27.26 -35.85
CA SER A 425 -6.41 -26.38 -35.08
C SER A 425 -6.68 -24.90 -35.40
N ALA A 426 -7.01 -24.58 -36.65
CA ALA A 426 -7.34 -23.21 -37.08
C ALA A 426 -8.64 -22.68 -36.45
N ALA A 427 -9.66 -23.53 -36.27
CA ALA A 427 -10.90 -23.16 -35.60
C ALA A 427 -10.67 -22.91 -34.09
N LEU A 428 -9.80 -23.71 -33.47
CA LEU A 428 -9.40 -23.52 -32.08
C LEU A 428 -8.64 -22.19 -31.89
N ALA A 429 -7.72 -21.87 -32.79
CA ALA A 429 -7.01 -20.58 -32.80
C ALA A 429 -7.98 -19.39 -32.95
N ALA A 430 -8.96 -19.49 -33.85
CA ALA A 430 -9.99 -18.46 -34.03
C ALA A 430 -10.80 -18.20 -32.75
N VAL A 431 -11.19 -19.28 -32.06
CA VAL A 431 -11.88 -19.19 -30.77
C VAL A 431 -11.03 -18.49 -29.71
N ILE A 432 -9.74 -18.81 -29.63
CA ILE A 432 -8.83 -18.20 -28.66
C ILE A 432 -8.66 -16.71 -28.97
N ILE A 433 -8.42 -16.33 -30.22
CA ILE A 433 -8.30 -14.92 -30.65
C ILE A 433 -9.58 -14.14 -30.33
N HIS A 434 -10.76 -14.70 -30.65
CA HIS A 434 -12.05 -14.07 -30.32
C HIS A 434 -12.24 -13.87 -28.82
N ALA A 435 -11.79 -14.83 -28.01
CA ALA A 435 -11.96 -14.80 -26.56
C ALA A 435 -11.06 -13.75 -25.87
N VAL A 436 -9.83 -13.57 -26.32
CA VAL A 436 -8.89 -12.60 -25.71
C VAL A 436 -9.15 -11.16 -26.13
N GLY A 437 -9.87 -10.93 -27.25
CA GLY A 437 -10.20 -9.58 -27.71
C GLY A 437 -10.99 -8.75 -26.68
N ASP A 438 -11.78 -9.39 -25.81
CA ASP A 438 -12.52 -8.73 -24.74
C ASP A 438 -11.64 -8.29 -23.55
N LEU A 439 -10.36 -8.71 -23.51
CA LEU A 439 -9.43 -8.44 -22.42
C LEU A 439 -8.58 -7.18 -22.66
N VAL A 440 -8.53 -6.68 -23.89
CA VAL A 440 -7.82 -5.44 -24.25
C VAL A 440 -8.49 -4.24 -23.57
N THR A 441 -7.70 -3.42 -22.87
CA THR A 441 -8.22 -2.23 -22.18
C THR A 441 -8.91 -1.29 -23.17
N SER A 442 -10.13 -0.84 -22.83
CA SER A 442 -10.89 0.04 -23.71
C SER A 442 -10.25 1.44 -23.81
N PRO A 443 -10.37 2.14 -24.95
CA PRO A 443 -9.89 3.52 -25.08
C PRO A 443 -10.49 4.49 -24.06
N SER A 444 -11.75 4.26 -23.65
CA SER A 444 -12.42 5.06 -22.62
C SER A 444 -11.74 4.94 -21.25
N THR A 445 -11.30 3.73 -20.89
CA THR A 445 -10.56 3.45 -19.65
C THR A 445 -9.19 4.13 -19.68
N ALA A 446 -8.49 4.06 -20.82
CA ALA A 446 -7.20 4.71 -20.99
C ALA A 446 -7.29 6.25 -20.86
N THR A 447 -8.36 6.85 -21.38
CA THR A 447 -8.61 8.30 -21.21
C THR A 447 -8.91 8.66 -19.76
N GLN A 448 -9.61 7.78 -19.02
CA GLN A 448 -9.86 7.99 -17.60
C GLN A 448 -8.57 7.92 -16.78
N PHE A 449 -7.64 7.01 -17.10
CA PHE A 449 -6.32 6.96 -16.45
C PHE A 449 -5.57 8.29 -16.60
N TRP A 450 -5.57 8.88 -17.81
CA TRP A 450 -4.95 10.19 -18.05
C TRP A 450 -5.57 11.30 -17.19
N ARG A 451 -6.91 11.31 -17.05
CA ARG A 451 -7.63 12.31 -16.24
C ARG A 451 -7.39 12.17 -14.74
N VAL A 452 -7.13 10.95 -14.25
CA VAL A 452 -6.88 10.68 -12.83
C VAL A 452 -5.40 10.93 -12.48
N SER A 453 -4.48 10.34 -13.24
CA SER A 453 -3.03 10.45 -13.00
C SER A 453 -2.26 10.25 -14.30
N PRO A 454 -1.73 11.32 -14.93
CA PRO A 454 -0.94 11.22 -16.15
C PRO A 454 0.30 10.32 -15.99
N ILE A 455 0.90 10.30 -14.79
CA ILE A 455 2.07 9.47 -14.47
C ILE A 455 1.69 7.98 -14.54
N GLU A 456 0.56 7.59 -13.95
CA GLU A 456 0.11 6.18 -13.98
C GLU A 456 -0.35 5.75 -15.37
N PHE A 457 -0.89 6.66 -16.18
CA PHE A 457 -1.14 6.39 -17.60
C PHE A 457 0.16 6.05 -18.34
N PHE A 458 1.25 6.78 -18.07
CA PHE A 458 2.55 6.48 -18.67
C PHE A 458 3.07 5.11 -18.24
N VAL A 459 2.93 4.73 -16.96
CA VAL A 459 3.24 3.39 -16.46
C VAL A 459 2.48 2.33 -17.27
N PHE A 460 1.17 2.53 -17.48
CA PHE A 460 0.34 1.62 -18.28
C PHE A 460 0.86 1.47 -19.72
N VAL A 461 1.15 2.58 -20.41
CA VAL A 461 1.66 2.57 -21.79
C VAL A 461 3.01 1.85 -21.88
N VAL A 462 3.94 2.16 -20.97
CA VAL A 462 5.25 1.50 -20.91
C VAL A 462 5.08 0.00 -20.70
N GLY A 463 4.19 -0.42 -19.81
CA GLY A 463 3.88 -1.84 -19.59
C GLY A 463 3.42 -2.55 -20.85
N VAL A 464 2.47 -1.97 -21.59
CA VAL A 464 1.97 -2.55 -22.85
C VAL A 464 3.06 -2.64 -23.90
N LEU A 465 3.90 -1.60 -24.04
CA LEU A 465 5.00 -1.58 -25.00
C LEU A 465 6.07 -2.63 -24.67
N VAL A 466 6.49 -2.72 -23.41
CA VAL A 466 7.47 -3.73 -22.97
C VAL A 466 6.90 -5.14 -23.13
N SER A 467 5.61 -5.35 -22.81
CA SER A 467 4.95 -6.63 -23.09
C SER A 467 4.93 -7.01 -24.57
N PHE A 468 4.83 -6.03 -25.47
CA PHE A 468 4.82 -6.25 -26.90
C PHE A 468 6.21 -6.53 -27.50
N PHE A 469 7.25 -5.90 -26.96
CA PHE A 469 8.62 -5.99 -27.50
C PHE A 469 9.54 -6.99 -26.79
N ALA A 470 9.36 -7.22 -25.50
CA ALA A 470 10.24 -8.10 -24.72
C ALA A 470 9.50 -9.35 -24.24
N GLY A 471 8.36 -9.16 -23.58
CA GLY A 471 7.57 -10.26 -23.06
C GLY A 471 6.61 -9.82 -21.97
N ILE A 472 5.58 -10.63 -21.73
CA ILE A 472 4.52 -10.32 -20.77
C ILE A 472 5.12 -10.14 -19.35
N GLU A 473 6.06 -11.01 -18.97
CA GLU A 473 6.73 -10.96 -17.66
C GLU A 473 7.51 -9.65 -17.46
N ASP A 474 8.31 -9.25 -18.45
CA ASP A 474 9.09 -8.01 -18.40
C ASP A 474 8.21 -6.76 -18.30
N GLY A 475 7.06 -6.77 -18.99
CA GLY A 475 6.08 -5.69 -18.87
C GLY A 475 5.47 -5.60 -17.47
N LEU A 476 5.22 -6.75 -16.83
CA LEU A 476 4.75 -6.78 -15.45
C LEU A 476 5.81 -6.27 -14.47
N TYR A 477 7.06 -6.72 -14.59
CA TYR A 477 8.15 -6.23 -13.73
C TYR A 477 8.40 -4.74 -13.89
N THR A 478 8.37 -4.24 -15.13
CA THR A 478 8.58 -2.82 -15.41
C THR A 478 7.49 -1.96 -14.78
N THR A 479 6.22 -2.38 -14.89
CA THR A 479 5.09 -1.60 -14.34
C THR A 479 5.07 -1.59 -12.82
N ILE A 480 5.31 -2.75 -12.17
CA ILE A 480 5.42 -2.83 -10.72
C ILE A 480 6.63 -2.03 -10.22
N GLY A 481 7.80 -2.20 -10.84
CA GLY A 481 9.02 -1.49 -10.47
C GLY A 481 8.89 0.02 -10.59
N LEU A 482 8.31 0.51 -11.69
CA LEU A 482 8.08 1.95 -11.89
C LEU A 482 7.07 2.50 -10.86
N SER A 483 6.03 1.74 -10.53
CA SER A 483 5.05 2.14 -9.52
C SER A 483 5.65 2.22 -8.11
N ILE A 484 6.52 1.26 -7.75
CA ILE A 484 7.28 1.30 -6.49
C ILE A 484 8.23 2.49 -6.48
N ALA A 485 8.93 2.77 -7.58
CA ALA A 485 9.83 3.91 -7.69
C ALA A 485 9.07 5.25 -7.50
N ILE A 486 7.88 5.38 -8.08
CA ILE A 486 7.01 6.54 -7.88
C ILE A 486 6.56 6.66 -6.43
N LEU A 487 6.15 5.55 -5.79
CA LEU A 487 5.77 5.53 -4.38
C LEU A 487 6.95 5.97 -3.49
N LEU A 488 8.13 5.40 -3.69
CA LEU A 488 9.33 5.77 -2.94
C LEU A 488 9.71 7.23 -3.15
N PHE A 489 9.62 7.74 -4.39
CA PHE A 489 9.89 9.14 -4.67
C PHE A 489 8.92 10.08 -3.93
N ARG A 490 7.62 9.74 -3.90
CA ARG A 490 6.61 10.50 -3.16
C ARG A 490 6.88 10.49 -1.65
N LEU A 491 7.28 9.36 -1.09
CA LEU A 491 7.66 9.24 0.32
C LEU A 491 8.90 10.09 0.65
N LEU A 492 9.95 10.02 -0.18
CA LEU A 492 11.20 10.75 0.02
C LEU A 492 11.04 12.28 -0.11
N GLN A 493 10.12 12.74 -0.97
CA GLN A 493 9.86 14.16 -1.21
C GLN A 493 8.63 14.70 -0.47
N ALA A 494 8.12 13.96 0.53
CA ALA A 494 7.02 14.42 1.37
C ALA A 494 7.47 15.62 2.21
N ARG A 495 7.16 16.84 1.74
CA ARG A 495 7.39 18.09 2.48
C ARG A 495 6.17 18.41 3.32
N GLY A 496 6.37 18.77 4.59
CA GLY A 496 5.30 19.32 5.42
C GLY A 496 4.98 20.78 5.07
N ASP A 497 3.91 21.29 5.67
CA ASP A 497 3.44 22.66 5.46
C ASP A 497 3.42 23.44 6.78
N PHE A 498 3.81 24.71 6.71
CA PHE A 498 3.59 25.65 7.81
C PHE A 498 2.15 26.15 7.77
N LEU A 499 1.52 26.22 8.95
CA LEU A 499 0.11 26.59 9.07
C LEU A 499 -0.05 27.96 9.73
N GLY A 500 -1.01 28.73 9.22
CA GLY A 500 -1.50 29.94 9.88
C GLY A 500 -2.94 29.79 10.35
N ARG A 501 -3.34 30.66 11.28
CA ARG A 501 -4.65 30.59 11.94
C ARG A 501 -5.67 31.42 11.18
N VAL A 502 -6.78 30.79 10.81
CA VAL A 502 -7.92 31.42 10.14
C VAL A 502 -9.17 31.16 10.95
N LYS A 503 -9.99 32.20 11.15
CA LYS A 503 -11.31 32.05 11.76
C LYS A 503 -12.31 31.73 10.66
N VAL A 504 -13.04 30.63 10.80
CA VAL A 504 -14.07 30.23 9.83
C VAL A 504 -15.43 30.08 10.50
N HIS A 505 -16.47 30.32 9.70
CA HIS A 505 -17.86 30.12 10.07
C HIS A 505 -18.48 29.00 9.22
N SER A 506 -19.35 28.20 9.81
CA SER A 506 -20.07 27.14 9.09
C SER A 506 -21.28 27.73 8.38
N VAL A 507 -21.49 27.41 7.11
CA VAL A 507 -22.62 27.94 6.31
C VAL A 507 -23.49 26.80 5.78
N LEU A 508 -24.81 26.95 5.83
CA LEU A 508 -25.80 26.05 5.24
C LEU A 508 -26.78 26.85 4.37
N GLY A 509 -26.72 26.62 3.07
CA GLY A 509 -27.43 27.47 2.09
C GLY A 509 -26.93 28.90 2.21
N ASP A 510 -27.85 29.84 2.42
CA ASP A 510 -27.55 31.27 2.60
C ASP A 510 -27.40 31.67 4.07
N HIS A 511 -27.32 30.72 5.01
CA HIS A 511 -27.32 31.00 6.45
C HIS A 511 -26.06 30.50 7.13
N ILE A 512 -25.53 31.29 8.06
CA ILE A 512 -24.42 30.90 8.92
C ILE A 512 -24.98 30.16 10.14
N ILE A 513 -24.35 29.04 10.45
CA ILE A 513 -24.68 28.18 11.58
C ILE A 513 -23.66 28.38 12.70
N GLY A 514 -24.13 28.40 13.95
CA GLY A 514 -23.29 28.28 15.15
C GLY A 514 -22.79 26.84 15.40
N ASP A 515 -22.57 26.50 16.68
CA ASP A 515 -22.02 25.19 17.08
C ASP A 515 -22.97 24.02 16.80
N SER A 516 -24.28 24.29 16.67
CA SER A 516 -25.30 23.30 16.33
C SER A 516 -25.93 23.60 14.98
N HIS A 517 -26.09 22.59 14.13
CA HIS A 517 -26.70 22.68 12.79
C HIS A 517 -28.12 23.30 12.76
N ARG A 518 -28.81 23.36 13.91
CA ARG A 518 -30.15 23.92 14.04
C ARG A 518 -30.17 25.40 14.37
N GLU A 519 -29.04 25.97 14.77
CA GLU A 519 -28.94 27.37 15.18
C GLU A 519 -28.47 28.21 13.98
N VAL A 520 -29.43 28.84 13.31
CA VAL A 520 -29.18 29.83 12.26
C VAL A 520 -28.86 31.17 12.92
N VAL A 521 -27.66 31.67 12.70
CA VAL A 521 -27.12 32.86 13.37
C VAL A 521 -27.35 34.12 12.54
N ALA A 522 -27.06 34.08 11.23
CA ALA A 522 -27.26 35.21 10.34
C ALA A 522 -27.27 34.77 8.87
N GLN A 523 -27.64 35.67 7.96
CA GLN A 523 -27.61 35.43 6.52
C GLN A 523 -26.22 35.73 5.94
N TYR A 524 -25.84 35.03 4.89
CA TYR A 524 -24.59 35.22 4.18
C TYR A 524 -24.49 36.65 3.64
N GLY A 525 -23.39 37.36 3.95
CA GLY A 525 -23.14 38.73 3.50
C GLY A 525 -23.70 39.84 4.41
N THR A 526 -24.48 39.54 5.45
CA THR A 526 -24.94 40.52 6.46
C THR A 526 -24.08 40.51 7.74
N PHE A 527 -22.81 40.11 7.63
CA PHE A 527 -21.91 39.93 8.77
C PHE A 527 -21.12 41.21 9.08
N ASP A 528 -21.37 41.81 10.25
CA ASP A 528 -20.48 42.81 10.82
C ASP A 528 -19.31 42.13 11.56
N GLN A 529 -18.07 42.45 11.16
CA GLN A 529 -16.84 41.84 11.66
C GLN A 529 -16.53 42.16 13.14
N ASP A 530 -17.15 43.18 13.73
CA ASP A 530 -16.66 43.80 14.97
C ASP A 530 -17.40 43.44 16.27
N THR A 531 -18.46 42.62 16.24
CA THR A 531 -19.14 42.23 17.50
C THR A 531 -18.43 41.06 18.20
N THR A 532 -18.21 41.21 19.51
CA THR A 532 -17.53 40.21 20.38
C THR A 532 -18.22 38.85 20.38
N GLU A 533 -19.55 38.82 20.20
CA GLU A 533 -20.35 37.58 20.08
C GLU A 533 -20.05 36.81 18.79
N ASN A 534 -19.72 37.49 17.69
CA ASN A 534 -19.38 36.84 16.41
C ASN A 534 -18.00 36.18 16.46
N SER A 535 -17.03 36.80 17.14
CA SER A 535 -15.70 36.20 17.36
C SER A 535 -15.73 34.95 18.24
N ALA A 536 -16.70 34.84 19.16
CA ALA A 536 -16.86 33.67 20.03
C ALA A 536 -17.41 32.43 19.31
N ARG A 537 -18.08 32.62 18.16
CA ARG A 537 -18.73 31.56 17.37
C ARG A 537 -17.96 31.16 16.10
N ALA A 538 -16.81 31.79 15.87
CA ALA A 538 -15.89 31.40 14.82
C ALA A 538 -15.00 30.26 15.31
N ARG A 539 -14.84 29.20 14.51
CA ARG A 539 -13.89 28.14 14.82
C ARG A 539 -12.52 28.47 14.23
N ASN A 540 -11.47 28.20 14.99
CA ASN A 540 -10.11 28.30 14.47
C ASN A 540 -9.84 27.11 13.56
N VAL A 541 -9.34 27.39 12.36
CA VAL A 541 -8.85 26.40 11.40
C VAL A 541 -7.43 26.81 11.00
N TYR A 542 -6.61 25.80 10.77
CA TYR A 542 -5.21 25.98 10.42
C TYR A 542 -4.99 25.59 8.96
N LEU A 543 -4.63 26.56 8.13
CA LEU A 543 -4.46 26.42 6.69
C LEU A 543 -2.99 26.64 6.29
N PRO A 544 -2.50 25.98 5.23
CA PRO A 544 -1.13 26.16 4.74
C PRO A 544 -0.85 27.61 4.31
N LEU A 545 0.29 28.16 4.72
CA LEU A 545 0.71 29.52 4.35
C LEU A 545 0.91 29.69 2.83
N ASN A 546 1.19 28.60 2.11
CA ASN A 546 1.48 28.60 0.68
C ASN A 546 0.24 28.38 -0.21
N HIS A 547 -0.95 28.21 0.37
CA HIS A 547 -2.19 27.85 -0.35
C HIS A 547 -2.08 26.59 -1.23
N GLY A 548 -1.15 25.66 -0.93
CA GLY A 548 -0.94 24.44 -1.70
C GLY A 548 -2.14 23.47 -1.70
N ASP A 549 -3.07 23.68 -0.76
CA ASP A 549 -4.33 22.95 -0.63
C ASP A 549 -5.43 23.43 -1.61
N GLY A 550 -5.18 24.48 -2.38
CA GLY A 550 -6.16 25.09 -3.27
C GLY A 550 -7.13 26.05 -2.57
N SER A 551 -6.79 26.51 -1.35
CA SER A 551 -7.51 27.59 -0.67
C SER A 551 -7.45 28.90 -1.46
N ASN A 552 -8.39 29.83 -1.18
CA ASN A 552 -8.49 31.10 -1.91
C ASN A 552 -7.19 31.93 -1.72
N PRO A 553 -6.45 32.26 -2.80
CA PRO A 553 -5.22 33.05 -2.72
C PRO A 553 -5.40 34.48 -2.20
N GLU A 554 -6.62 35.00 -2.17
CA GLU A 554 -6.93 36.33 -1.60
C GLU A 554 -6.92 36.33 -0.06
N LEU A 555 -6.92 35.17 0.58
CA LEU A 555 -6.90 35.04 2.03
C LEU A 555 -5.47 35.30 2.55
N ASN A 556 -5.24 36.40 3.27
CA ASN A 556 -3.94 36.62 3.92
C ASN A 556 -3.79 35.73 5.15
N ILE A 557 -3.06 34.61 5.00
CA ILE A 557 -2.77 33.68 6.09
C ILE A 557 -1.40 34.03 6.68
N GLU A 558 -1.38 34.43 7.95
CA GLU A 558 -0.15 34.72 8.69
C GLU A 558 0.06 33.74 9.85
N THR A 559 1.29 33.71 10.38
CA THR A 559 1.61 32.91 11.56
C THR A 559 0.75 33.35 12.75
N PRO A 560 0.35 32.41 13.62
CA PRO A 560 -0.66 32.70 14.65
C PRO A 560 -0.17 33.67 15.74
N TYR A 561 1.13 33.69 16.00
CA TYR A 561 1.77 34.55 16.99
C TYR A 561 3.25 34.78 16.60
N PRO A 562 3.81 35.99 16.78
CA PRO A 562 5.21 36.27 16.43
C PRO A 562 6.19 35.34 17.18
N GLY A 563 6.98 34.58 16.43
CA GLY A 563 7.95 33.62 16.99
C GLY A 563 7.37 32.24 17.35
N ILE A 564 6.08 31.98 17.08
CA ILE A 564 5.46 30.66 17.22
C ILE A 564 5.07 30.12 15.84
N PHE A 565 5.59 28.94 15.49
CA PHE A 565 5.33 28.29 14.21
C PHE A 565 4.59 26.97 14.39
N ILE A 566 3.59 26.74 13.55
CA ILE A 566 2.89 25.45 13.48
C ILE A 566 3.34 24.74 12.22
N TYR A 567 3.89 23.55 12.36
CA TYR A 567 4.35 22.72 11.25
C TYR A 567 3.56 21.41 11.20
N ARG A 568 2.99 21.10 10.04
CA ARG A 568 2.26 19.86 9.78
C ARG A 568 3.03 18.96 8.85
N PHE A 569 3.27 17.72 9.28
CA PHE A 569 3.82 16.69 8.40
C PHE A 569 2.78 16.32 7.32
N SER A 570 3.21 16.12 6.09
CA SER A 570 2.30 15.71 4.99
C SER A 570 2.03 14.20 4.97
N ASP A 571 2.96 13.40 5.49
CA ASP A 571 2.90 11.95 5.55
C ASP A 571 3.61 11.44 6.83
N GLY A 572 3.76 10.13 7.00
CA GLY A 572 4.45 9.53 8.14
C GLY A 572 5.87 10.05 8.32
N PHE A 573 6.27 10.35 9.55
CA PHE A 573 7.60 10.87 9.90
C PHE A 573 8.57 9.71 10.20
N ASN A 574 9.46 9.40 9.25
CA ASN A 574 10.36 8.26 9.35
C ASN A 574 11.75 8.56 8.71
N PHE A 575 12.68 7.61 8.75
CA PHE A 575 14.05 7.75 8.29
C PHE A 575 14.18 8.16 6.81
N THR A 576 13.15 7.92 5.99
CA THR A 576 13.17 8.25 4.56
C THR A 576 12.95 9.75 4.31
N ASN A 577 12.11 10.41 5.10
CA ASN A 577 11.72 11.81 4.89
C ASN A 577 12.09 12.76 6.03
N ALA A 578 12.60 12.25 7.16
CA ALA A 578 12.92 13.04 8.33
C ALA A 578 13.90 14.19 8.04
N ASN A 579 14.97 13.92 7.29
CA ASN A 579 15.95 14.96 6.93
C ASN A 579 15.27 16.06 6.09
N ALA A 580 14.63 15.70 4.97
CA ALA A 580 14.02 16.68 4.08
C ALA A 580 12.93 17.53 4.77
N SER A 581 12.14 16.92 5.65
CA SER A 581 11.08 17.62 6.39
C SER A 581 11.65 18.62 7.41
N LEU A 582 12.66 18.18 8.17
CA LEU A 582 13.26 18.99 9.24
C LEU A 582 14.24 20.03 8.72
N ASP A 583 14.94 19.76 7.62
CA ASP A 583 15.77 20.75 6.92
C ASP A 583 14.88 21.90 6.40
N TYR A 584 13.74 21.58 5.78
CA TYR A 584 12.76 22.58 5.36
C TYR A 584 12.19 23.36 6.57
N LEU A 585 11.92 22.67 7.67
CA LEU A 585 11.43 23.31 8.91
C LEU A 585 12.46 24.32 9.43
N THR A 586 13.73 23.93 9.52
CA THR A 586 14.80 24.79 10.05
C THR A 586 15.13 25.96 9.12
N GLU A 587 15.21 25.72 7.81
CA GLU A 587 15.42 26.77 6.80
C GLU A 587 14.30 27.82 6.87
N PHE A 588 13.03 27.38 6.91
CA PHE A 588 11.91 28.30 7.04
C PHE A 588 11.95 29.10 8.34
N ILE A 589 12.31 28.48 9.46
CA ILE A 589 12.44 29.18 10.75
C ILE A 589 13.54 30.24 10.67
N TYR A 590 14.71 29.92 10.12
CA TYR A 590 15.82 30.89 10.00
C TYR A 590 15.49 32.06 9.06
N ASP A 591 14.74 31.82 8.00
CA ASP A 591 14.32 32.88 7.09
C ASP A 591 13.28 33.83 7.71
N ASN A 592 12.50 33.34 8.67
CA ASN A 592 11.37 34.07 9.29
C ASN A 592 11.61 34.51 10.74
N THR A 593 12.80 34.23 11.30
CA THR A 593 13.17 34.66 12.66
C THR A 593 14.54 35.33 12.66
N LYS A 594 14.80 36.08 13.73
CA LYS A 594 16.15 36.55 14.04
C LYS A 594 16.72 35.78 15.22
N GLN A 595 18.04 35.70 15.27
CA GLN A 595 18.76 35.12 16.39
C GLN A 595 18.56 36.00 17.64
N THR A 596 18.29 35.38 18.80
CA THR A 596 18.02 36.11 20.05
C THR A 596 19.24 36.91 20.51
N SER A 597 20.44 36.38 20.29
CA SER A 597 21.68 37.11 20.48
C SER A 597 22.68 36.84 19.35
N PRO A 598 23.45 37.85 18.92
CA PRO A 598 24.50 37.66 17.91
C PRO A 598 25.62 36.80 18.50
N VAL A 599 26.09 35.80 17.74
CA VAL A 599 27.19 34.93 18.17
C VAL A 599 28.47 35.76 18.33
N PHE A 600 28.98 35.85 19.55
CA PHE A 600 30.25 36.50 19.87
C PHE A 600 31.37 35.47 19.87
N PHE A 601 32.48 35.76 19.18
CA PHE A 601 33.69 34.94 19.18
C PHE A 601 34.83 35.77 19.77
N GLU A 602 35.51 35.26 20.81
CA GLU A 602 36.66 35.93 21.42
C GLU A 602 37.73 36.28 20.40
N ARG A 603 38.01 35.35 19.47
CA ARG A 603 38.97 35.56 18.38
C ARG A 603 38.31 35.34 17.03
N PRO A 604 38.70 36.10 15.99
CA PRO A 604 38.24 35.85 14.63
C PRO A 604 38.52 34.43 14.10
N GLY A 605 39.48 33.71 14.68
CA GLY A 605 39.83 32.33 14.34
C GLY A 605 38.96 31.27 15.02
N ASP A 606 38.22 31.61 16.08
CA ASP A 606 37.30 30.70 16.78
C ASP A 606 35.94 30.62 16.07
N ARG A 607 35.78 31.44 15.04
CA ARG A 607 34.62 31.49 14.18
C ARG A 607 34.54 30.23 13.29
N PRO A 608 33.40 29.53 13.27
CA PRO A 608 33.20 28.37 12.42
C PRO A 608 33.42 28.72 10.95
N TRP A 609 34.03 27.79 10.21
CA TRP A 609 34.30 27.97 8.78
C TRP A 609 33.04 28.19 7.93
N ASN A 610 31.88 27.74 8.42
CA ASN A 610 30.57 27.85 7.78
C ASN A 610 29.79 29.10 8.18
N ASP A 611 30.29 29.89 9.13
CA ASP A 611 29.79 31.24 9.35
C ASP A 611 30.42 32.13 8.25
N PRO A 612 29.64 32.92 7.47
CA PRO A 612 30.17 33.84 6.44
C PRO A 612 30.57 35.21 7.00
N GLY A 613 29.92 35.66 8.08
CA GLY A 613 30.40 36.77 8.91
C GLY A 613 30.07 38.13 8.34
N PRO A 614 30.41 39.19 9.07
CA PRO A 614 30.16 40.53 8.58
C PRO A 614 30.95 40.75 7.29
N ARG A 615 30.25 40.95 6.17
CA ARG A 615 30.86 41.20 4.85
C ARG A 615 31.70 42.48 4.92
N ARG A 616 33.00 42.37 4.58
CA ARG A 616 34.03 43.44 4.68
C ARG A 616 33.72 44.77 3.97
N SER A 617 32.70 44.87 3.12
CA SER A 617 32.44 46.05 2.28
C SER A 617 31.12 46.79 2.53
N ALA A 618 30.37 46.47 3.59
CA ALA A 618 29.08 47.10 3.81
C ALA A 618 29.13 48.15 4.92
N LYS A 619 29.02 49.43 4.55
CA LYS A 619 28.26 50.44 5.31
C LYS A 619 26.77 50.05 5.36
N SER A 620 26.48 48.83 5.77
CA SER A 620 25.16 48.34 6.09
C SER A 620 25.20 48.16 7.59
N LEU A 621 24.60 49.09 8.32
CA LEU A 621 23.81 48.68 9.47
C LEU A 621 23.02 47.42 9.08
N ALA A 622 22.84 46.52 10.04
CA ALA A 622 21.92 45.40 10.02
C ALA A 622 20.88 45.49 8.91
N ASN A 623 20.73 44.43 8.11
CA ASN A 623 19.68 44.34 7.08
C ASN A 623 18.36 44.78 7.74
N PRO A 624 17.80 45.98 7.48
CA PRO A 624 16.80 46.58 8.38
C PRO A 624 15.50 45.79 8.47
N LEU A 625 15.31 44.87 7.51
CA LEU A 625 14.22 43.91 7.46
C LEU A 625 14.44 42.70 8.38
N HIS A 626 15.68 42.27 8.60
CA HIS A 626 16.01 41.11 9.44
C HIS A 626 15.97 41.45 10.94
N ASP A 627 16.34 42.68 11.33
CA ASP A 627 16.18 43.16 12.71
C ASP A 627 14.71 43.25 13.16
N ARG A 628 13.77 43.35 12.20
CA ARG A 628 12.32 43.42 12.44
C ARG A 628 11.66 42.05 12.60
N LEU A 629 12.36 40.95 12.30
CA LEU A 629 11.82 39.61 12.50
C LEU A 629 11.71 39.28 14.00
N PRO A 630 10.72 38.47 14.41
CA PRO A 630 10.61 38.02 15.79
C PRO A 630 11.72 37.00 16.13
N CYS A 631 12.08 36.92 17.41
CA CYS A 631 12.90 35.81 17.91
C CYS A 631 12.06 34.53 17.98
N LEU A 632 12.68 33.36 17.80
CA LEU A 632 12.02 32.07 17.94
C LEU A 632 11.64 31.79 19.40
N LYS A 633 10.39 31.40 19.65
CA LYS A 633 9.87 31.15 21.01
C LYS A 633 9.35 29.73 21.20
N ALA A 634 8.50 29.25 20.28
CA ALA A 634 7.91 27.92 20.37
C ALA A 634 7.63 27.31 18.99
N ILE A 635 7.62 25.98 18.95
CA ILE A 635 7.30 25.19 17.76
C ILE A 635 6.20 24.21 18.12
N ILE A 636 5.15 24.20 17.31
CA ILE A 636 4.02 23.28 17.42
C ILE A 636 4.10 22.30 16.25
N LEU A 637 4.24 21.01 16.56
CA LEU A 637 4.24 19.95 15.56
C LEU A 637 2.87 19.28 15.51
N ASP A 638 2.26 19.26 14.33
CA ASP A 638 1.02 18.54 14.06
C ASP A 638 1.35 17.10 13.60
N PHE A 639 1.14 16.13 14.49
CA PHE A 639 1.36 14.70 14.23
C PHE A 639 0.09 13.98 13.71
N SER A 640 -0.95 14.72 13.28
CA SER A 640 -2.20 14.11 12.80
C SER A 640 -2.02 13.13 11.63
N SER A 641 -1.03 13.36 10.76
CA SER A 641 -0.65 12.48 9.65
C SER A 641 0.40 11.43 10.03
N VAL A 642 1.05 11.56 11.19
CA VAL A 642 2.16 10.71 11.62
C VAL A 642 1.63 9.49 12.36
N ASN A 643 1.61 8.35 11.68
CA ASN A 643 1.20 7.09 12.30
C ASN A 643 2.29 6.51 13.22
N ASN A 644 3.52 6.39 12.71
CA ASN A 644 4.65 5.76 13.38
C ASN A 644 5.91 6.60 13.20
N VAL A 645 6.83 6.48 14.15
CA VAL A 645 8.19 7.07 14.10
C VAL A 645 9.24 5.99 14.29
N ASP A 646 10.45 6.24 13.81
CA ASP A 646 11.62 5.40 14.05
C ASP A 646 12.77 6.15 14.72
N ILE A 647 13.80 5.41 15.10
CA ILE A 647 14.96 5.92 15.84
C ILE A 647 15.65 7.07 15.09
N THR A 648 15.80 6.97 13.76
CA THR A 648 16.46 8.00 12.96
C THR A 648 15.63 9.27 12.93
N SER A 649 14.32 9.15 12.73
CA SER A 649 13.42 10.32 12.72
C SER A 649 13.40 11.06 14.06
N VAL A 650 13.35 10.33 15.18
CA VAL A 650 13.39 10.91 16.53
C VAL A 650 14.76 11.50 16.84
N GLN A 651 15.85 10.83 16.46
CA GLN A 651 17.21 11.38 16.61
C GLN A 651 17.36 12.70 15.87
N ARG A 652 16.87 12.79 14.63
CA ARG A 652 16.90 14.05 13.86
C ARG A 652 16.08 15.15 14.49
N LEU A 653 14.95 14.80 15.11
CA LEU A 653 14.16 15.77 15.86
C LEU A 653 14.93 16.32 17.09
N ILE A 654 15.69 15.48 17.79
CA ILE A 654 16.58 15.91 18.89
C ILE A 654 17.71 16.80 18.35
N ASP A 655 18.30 16.45 17.21
CA ASP A 655 19.35 17.25 16.57
C ASP A 655 18.85 18.66 16.24
N VAL A 656 17.65 18.77 15.65
CA VAL A 656 17.02 20.05 15.33
C VAL A 656 16.61 20.81 16.60
N ARG A 657 16.12 20.14 17.63
CA ARG A 657 15.87 20.78 18.94
C ARG A 657 17.13 21.44 19.48
N ASN A 658 18.25 20.72 19.51
CA ASN A 658 19.54 21.27 19.93
C ASN A 658 20.01 22.42 19.02
N GLN A 659 19.77 22.34 17.72
CA GLN A 659 20.15 23.37 16.76
C GLN A 659 19.35 24.66 16.97
N LEU A 660 18.03 24.54 17.19
CA LEU A 660 17.15 25.69 17.40
C LEU A 660 17.28 26.29 18.79
N ASP A 661 17.50 25.47 19.83
CA ASP A 661 17.83 25.96 21.18
C ASP A 661 19.16 26.75 21.16
N ALA A 662 20.15 26.28 20.42
CA ALA A 662 21.40 27.03 20.22
C ALA A 662 21.17 28.36 19.48
N TYR A 663 20.25 28.39 18.50
CA TYR A 663 19.88 29.60 17.77
C TYR A 663 19.10 30.61 18.65
N SER A 664 18.27 30.16 19.59
CA SER A 664 17.48 31.02 20.47
C SER A 664 18.19 31.46 21.76
N THR A 665 19.41 30.97 22.04
CA THR A 665 20.21 31.30 23.23
C THR A 665 20.22 32.81 23.56
N PRO A 666 19.92 33.23 24.80
CA PRO A 666 19.79 32.43 26.04
C PRO A 666 18.43 31.74 26.24
N ASP A 667 17.46 31.98 25.36
CA ASP A 667 16.12 31.39 25.48
C ASP A 667 16.07 29.96 24.96
N VAL A 668 15.20 29.15 25.58
CA VAL A 668 14.92 27.77 25.16
C VAL A 668 13.60 27.72 24.40
N VAL A 669 13.59 27.02 23.28
CA VAL A 669 12.39 26.86 22.44
C VAL A 669 11.45 25.84 23.08
N ASP A 670 10.18 26.18 23.22
CA ASP A 670 9.18 25.22 23.67
C ASP A 670 8.69 24.35 22.51
N TRP A 671 8.68 23.03 22.73
CA TRP A 671 8.23 22.05 21.74
C TRP A 671 6.88 21.45 22.14
N HIS A 672 5.83 21.89 21.46
CA HIS A 672 4.48 21.40 21.64
C HIS A 672 4.16 20.38 20.54
N ILE A 673 3.58 19.23 20.90
CA ILE A 673 3.21 18.20 19.92
C ILE A 673 1.72 17.92 20.06
N ALA A 674 0.99 18.06 18.96
CA ALA A 674 -0.46 17.87 18.89
C ALA A 674 -0.84 16.63 18.08
N CYS A 675 -2.04 16.09 18.33
CA CYS A 675 -2.68 15.06 17.50
C CYS A 675 -1.91 13.72 17.42
N ILE A 676 -1.26 13.28 18.50
CA ILE A 676 -0.54 11.99 18.52
C ILE A 676 -1.54 10.83 18.62
N ASN A 677 -1.68 10.05 17.55
CA ASN A 677 -2.63 8.93 17.48
C ASN A 677 -2.08 7.60 18.02
N ASN A 678 -0.75 7.44 18.11
CA ASN A 678 -0.11 6.16 18.45
C ASN A 678 0.65 6.21 19.78
N ARG A 679 0.33 5.28 20.70
CA ARG A 679 0.99 5.13 22.02
C ARG A 679 2.49 4.85 21.89
N TRP A 680 2.92 4.11 20.86
CA TRP A 680 4.34 3.82 20.60
C TRP A 680 5.11 5.06 20.14
N THR A 681 4.49 5.89 19.29
CA THR A 681 5.04 7.19 18.91
C THR A 681 5.17 8.12 20.11
N LYS A 682 4.14 8.18 20.96
CA LYS A 682 4.16 8.94 22.21
C LYS A 682 5.29 8.47 23.13
N ARG A 683 5.48 7.15 23.29
CA ARG A 683 6.60 6.56 24.05
C ARG A 683 7.96 6.92 23.47
N ALA A 684 8.11 6.91 22.15
CA ALA A 684 9.38 7.25 21.50
C ALA A 684 9.74 8.73 21.71
N LEU A 685 8.77 9.63 21.58
CA LEU A 685 8.95 11.07 21.84
C LEU A 685 9.23 11.34 23.33
N ASP A 686 8.55 10.66 24.24
CA ASP A 686 8.80 10.76 25.68
C ASP A 686 10.22 10.29 26.05
N ALA A 687 10.67 9.16 25.48
CA ALA A 687 12.03 8.68 25.65
C ALA A 687 13.11 9.65 25.12
N ALA A 688 12.74 10.49 24.15
CA ALA A 688 13.58 11.55 23.61
C ALA A 688 13.50 12.88 24.40
N GLY A 689 12.74 12.94 25.49
CA GLY A 689 12.60 14.13 26.34
C GLY A 689 11.61 15.17 25.83
N PHE A 690 10.69 14.79 24.92
CA PHE A 690 9.55 15.64 24.54
C PHE A 690 8.36 15.40 25.49
N GLY A 691 7.42 16.36 25.53
CA GLY A 691 6.20 16.25 26.34
C GLY A 691 6.30 16.85 27.74
N VAL A 692 7.49 17.28 28.17
CA VAL A 692 7.73 18.01 29.43
C VAL A 692 8.41 19.36 29.14
N PRO A 693 8.13 20.41 29.94
CA PRO A 693 8.82 21.69 29.82
C PRO A 693 10.32 21.53 30.03
N SER A 694 11.11 22.34 29.35
CA SER A 694 12.56 22.42 29.59
C SER A 694 12.81 23.03 30.98
N ASN A 695 13.54 22.34 31.86
CA ASN A 695 13.87 22.86 33.21
C ASN A 695 14.84 24.04 33.10
N HIS A 696 14.48 25.18 33.69
CA HIS A 696 15.26 26.42 33.65
C HIS A 696 16.20 26.61 34.87
N ASN A 697 16.12 25.72 35.88
CA ASN A 697 16.78 25.88 37.18
C ASN A 697 18.10 25.09 37.33
N GLU A 698 18.54 24.34 36.32
CA GLU A 698 19.90 23.78 36.34
C GLU A 698 20.84 24.84 35.74
N GLU A 699 21.79 25.33 36.54
CA GLU A 699 22.76 26.40 36.23
C GLU A 699 23.70 26.09 35.04
N THR A 700 23.41 25.06 34.26
CA THR A 700 24.17 24.62 33.10
C THR A 700 23.23 24.29 31.94
N HIS A 701 23.27 25.09 30.88
CA HIS A 701 22.55 24.86 29.62
C HIS A 701 23.02 23.55 28.96
N HIS A 702 22.45 22.42 29.37
CA HIS A 702 22.83 21.11 28.86
C HIS A 702 22.16 20.78 27.53
N ARG A 703 22.96 20.33 26.56
CA ARG A 703 22.48 19.79 25.28
C ARG A 703 21.58 18.58 25.52
N TRP A 704 20.46 18.46 24.79
CA TRP A 704 19.62 17.27 24.84
C TRP A 704 20.41 16.06 24.36
N LYS A 705 20.47 15.04 25.23
CA LYS A 705 21.21 13.82 24.99
C LYS A 705 20.67 13.10 23.75
N SER A 706 21.55 12.83 22.80
CA SER A 706 21.21 12.02 21.64
C SER A 706 20.87 10.58 22.04
N ILE A 707 19.97 9.94 21.29
CA ILE A 707 19.75 8.48 21.37
C ILE A 707 21.01 7.78 20.86
N PHE A 708 21.56 8.28 19.75
CA PHE A 708 22.80 7.81 19.16
C PHE A 708 23.51 8.94 18.41
N SER A 709 24.68 9.34 18.89
CA SER A 709 25.59 10.30 18.26
C SER A 709 27.01 9.77 18.34
N ILE A 710 27.69 9.71 17.19
CA ILE A 710 29.13 9.37 17.15
C ILE A 710 29.95 10.41 17.92
N ALA A 711 29.52 11.67 17.90
CA ALA A 711 30.19 12.75 18.60
C ALA A 711 30.06 12.65 20.13
N ASP A 712 29.10 11.87 20.65
CA ASP A 712 28.85 11.67 22.08
C ASP A 712 29.55 10.37 22.60
N ILE A 713 30.18 9.60 21.69
CA ILE A 713 30.98 8.42 22.06
C ILE A 713 32.20 8.88 22.87
N GLY A 714 32.37 8.32 24.07
CA GLY A 714 33.41 8.73 25.02
C GLY A 714 32.90 9.53 26.23
N GLY A 715 31.59 9.80 26.31
CA GLY A 715 30.96 10.44 27.46
C GLY A 715 31.53 11.85 27.71
N ARG A 716 32.13 12.08 28.88
CA ARG A 716 32.76 13.36 29.24
C ARG A 716 33.93 13.76 28.33
N ASN A 717 34.60 12.79 27.70
CA ASN A 717 35.72 13.03 26.78
C ASN A 717 35.28 13.02 25.31
N SER A 718 33.96 13.00 25.06
CA SER A 718 33.42 12.98 23.71
C SER A 718 33.62 14.32 23.01
N ALA A 719 33.71 14.30 21.68
CA ALA A 719 33.87 15.53 20.89
C ALA A 719 32.71 16.53 21.13
N ALA A 720 31.51 16.01 21.38
CA ALA A 720 30.35 16.80 21.74
C ALA A 720 30.49 17.48 23.11
N ALA A 721 30.92 16.75 24.14
CA ALA A 721 31.07 17.29 25.49
C ALA A 721 32.14 18.40 25.53
N VAL A 722 33.26 18.22 24.83
CA VAL A 722 34.33 19.24 24.73
C VAL A 722 33.83 20.50 24.00
N ALA A 723 33.04 20.33 22.94
CA ALA A 723 32.45 21.46 22.20
C ALA A 723 31.40 22.20 23.04
N GLU A 724 30.66 21.50 23.90
CA GLU A 724 29.68 22.08 24.82
C GLU A 724 30.36 22.89 25.93
N GLU A 725 31.41 22.34 26.54
CA GLU A 725 32.21 23.04 27.56
C GLU A 725 32.82 24.34 26.99
N SER A 726 33.35 24.27 25.76
CA SER A 726 33.90 25.45 25.06
C SER A 726 32.84 26.52 24.76
N ARG A 727 31.58 26.11 24.51
CA ARG A 727 30.47 27.05 24.30
C ARG A 727 30.00 27.67 25.62
N MET A 728 29.88 26.87 26.67
CA MET A 728 29.48 27.36 27.99
C MET A 728 30.51 28.36 28.55
N SER A 729 31.81 28.12 28.35
CA SER A 729 32.84 29.07 28.76
C SER A 729 32.71 30.40 28.01
N SER A 730 32.43 30.36 26.70
CA SER A 730 32.19 31.59 25.91
C SER A 730 30.95 32.37 26.35
N PHE A 731 29.92 31.68 26.84
CA PHE A 731 28.71 32.31 27.39
C PHE A 731 28.95 32.93 28.77
N ALA A 732 29.66 32.23 29.67
CA ALA A 732 29.99 32.73 31.00
C ALA A 732 30.81 34.03 30.94
N LEU A 733 31.81 34.08 30.06
CA LEU A 733 32.64 35.27 29.84
C LEU A 733 31.84 36.47 29.31
N ARG A 734 30.78 36.21 28.53
CA ARG A 734 29.87 37.27 28.07
C ARG A 734 29.02 37.85 29.20
N ASN A 735 28.48 37.02 30.10
CA ASN A 735 27.72 37.52 31.24
C ASN A 735 28.61 38.40 32.15
N GLU A 736 29.90 38.07 32.28
CA GLU A 736 30.88 38.91 32.98
C GLU A 736 31.13 40.24 32.25
N GLU A 737 31.23 40.26 30.91
CA GLU A 737 31.38 41.51 30.14
C GLU A 737 30.11 42.38 30.17
N GLU A 738 28.90 41.81 30.03
CA GLU A 738 27.63 42.54 30.16
C GLU A 738 27.45 43.10 31.59
N ALA A 739 27.78 42.32 32.63
CA ALA A 739 27.79 42.79 34.02
C ALA A 739 28.81 43.93 34.24
N SER A 740 30.00 43.87 33.62
CA SER A 740 31.02 44.92 33.74
C SER A 740 30.62 46.25 33.10
N SER A 741 29.67 46.25 32.16
CA SER A 741 29.10 47.45 31.55
C SER A 741 27.99 48.10 32.38
N ILE A 742 27.56 47.42 33.45
CA ILE A 742 26.54 47.86 34.42
C ILE A 742 27.13 47.81 35.83
N GLU A 743 28.25 48.50 36.09
CA GLU A 743 28.72 48.70 37.46
C GLU A 743 28.98 50.17 37.78
N GLY A 744 27.98 50.74 38.42
CA GLY A 744 28.08 51.92 39.25
C GLY A 744 27.15 51.79 40.44
N LEU A 745 27.26 50.71 41.23
CA LEU A 745 26.72 50.57 42.59
C LEU A 745 27.41 49.40 43.32
N SER A 746 27.81 49.65 44.57
CA SER A 746 28.70 48.85 45.41
C SER A 746 28.08 47.55 45.96
N PRO A 747 28.90 46.55 46.36
CA PRO A 747 28.40 45.30 46.93
C PRO A 747 28.01 45.50 48.40
N LEU A 748 26.81 45.05 48.77
CA LEU A 748 26.38 44.91 50.17
C LEU A 748 26.40 43.43 50.57
N ALA A 749 26.96 43.22 51.76
CA ALA A 749 27.29 41.95 52.38
C ALA A 749 26.08 41.02 52.60
N GLU A 750 26.37 39.72 52.49
CA GLU A 750 25.52 38.61 52.89
C GLU A 750 24.98 38.79 54.32
N ARG A 751 23.67 38.61 54.45
CA ARG A 751 23.00 38.40 55.73
C ARG A 751 22.14 37.15 55.60
N GLU A 752 22.58 36.08 56.26
CA GLU A 752 21.71 34.93 56.55
C GLU A 752 20.53 35.40 57.41
N GLY A 753 19.33 35.31 56.85
CA GLY A 753 18.06 35.52 57.52
C GLY A 753 17.17 34.32 57.26
N ASP A 754 17.10 33.44 58.25
CA ASP A 754 16.13 32.35 58.34
C ASP A 754 14.71 32.94 58.39
N ILE A 755 13.89 32.70 57.35
CA ILE A 755 12.48 33.09 57.33
C ILE A 755 11.64 31.81 57.16
N GLY A 756 11.11 31.34 58.29
CA GLY A 756 10.09 30.31 58.34
C GLY A 756 8.85 30.72 57.56
N MET A 757 8.47 29.87 56.62
CA MET A 757 7.27 30.04 55.80
C MET A 757 6.02 29.83 56.67
N GLU A 758 5.28 30.92 56.93
CA GLU A 758 3.95 30.88 57.54
C GLU A 758 2.98 30.13 56.63
N LYS A 759 2.36 29.08 57.19
CA LYS A 759 1.25 28.34 56.57
C LYS A 759 0.02 29.25 56.50
N THR A 760 -0.28 29.79 55.32
CA THR A 760 -1.55 30.47 55.06
C THR A 760 -2.66 29.45 54.77
N GLY A 761 -3.55 29.31 55.76
CA GLY A 761 -4.98 29.07 55.63
C GLY A 761 -5.48 28.04 54.61
N ALA A 762 -5.74 26.82 55.09
CA ALA A 762 -6.61 25.86 54.40
C ALA A 762 -8.03 26.45 54.22
N ALA A 763 -8.37 26.85 53.00
CA ALA A 763 -9.75 27.08 52.61
C ALA A 763 -10.43 25.73 52.35
N SER A 764 -11.42 25.39 53.18
CA SER A 764 -12.23 24.18 53.03
C SER A 764 -12.93 24.15 51.67
N PRO A 765 -12.95 23.03 50.93
CA PRO A 765 -13.72 22.96 49.70
C PRO A 765 -15.21 22.87 50.05
N ARG A 766 -15.94 23.96 49.78
CA ARG A 766 -17.41 23.92 49.72
C ARG A 766 -17.81 23.01 48.57
N ARG A 767 -18.42 21.89 48.93
CA ARG A 767 -18.96 20.86 48.06
C ARG A 767 -20.15 21.40 47.27
N ASN A 768 -19.90 22.01 46.12
CA ASN A 768 -20.94 22.22 45.11
C ASN A 768 -21.07 20.93 44.28
N ARG A 769 -22.06 20.11 44.64
CA ARG A 769 -22.57 19.05 43.79
C ARG A 769 -23.49 19.69 42.76
N GLY A 770 -23.03 19.79 41.52
CA GLY A 770 -23.86 20.15 40.37
C GLY A 770 -23.00 20.58 39.19
N VAL A 771 -23.29 20.01 38.02
CA VAL A 771 -22.65 20.19 36.70
C VAL A 771 -21.49 19.20 36.42
N GLY A 772 -21.61 18.47 35.31
CA GLY A 772 -20.91 17.21 35.03
C GLY A 772 -19.38 17.31 35.06
N GLY A 773 -18.75 16.39 35.80
CA GLY A 773 -17.29 16.30 35.88
C GLY A 773 -16.70 15.91 34.52
N GLY A 774 -15.88 16.81 33.96
CA GLY A 774 -15.08 16.50 32.78
C GLY A 774 -13.99 15.49 33.12
N LEU A 775 -13.76 14.53 32.22
CA LEU A 775 -12.70 13.53 32.36
C LEU A 775 -11.45 14.00 31.59
N ALA A 776 -10.27 13.82 32.18
CA ALA A 776 -9.01 14.10 31.49
C ALA A 776 -8.81 13.14 30.29
N ILE A 777 -8.56 13.71 29.10
CA ILE A 777 -8.32 12.95 27.86
C ILE A 777 -6.86 12.51 27.74
N HIS A 778 -5.94 13.33 28.26
CA HIS A 778 -4.50 13.07 28.22
C HIS A 778 -3.88 13.12 29.61
N SER A 779 -2.69 12.53 29.69
CA SER A 779 -1.99 12.35 30.94
C SER A 779 -1.47 13.68 31.49
N VAL A 780 -1.73 13.95 32.76
CA VAL A 780 -1.36 15.22 33.42
C VAL A 780 0.16 15.40 33.52
N ASN A 781 0.92 14.29 33.50
CA ASN A 781 2.38 14.28 33.55
C ASN A 781 3.08 14.68 32.24
N LYS A 782 2.34 14.95 31.15
CA LYS A 782 2.89 15.34 29.84
C LYS A 782 2.18 16.57 29.28
N PRO A 783 2.39 17.76 29.88
CA PRO A 783 1.63 18.97 29.54
C PRO A 783 1.91 19.53 28.15
N LEU A 784 3.02 19.14 27.49
CA LEU A 784 3.33 19.59 26.13
C LEU A 784 2.78 18.67 25.03
N PHE A 785 2.05 17.61 25.41
CA PHE A 785 1.29 16.78 24.47
C PHE A 785 -0.17 17.21 24.45
N HIS A 786 -0.63 17.62 23.27
CA HIS A 786 -1.91 18.28 23.05
C HIS A 786 -2.85 17.41 22.24
N VAL A 787 -4.14 17.49 22.55
CA VAL A 787 -5.19 16.80 21.78
C VAL A 787 -5.32 17.45 20.41
N ASP A 788 -5.30 18.78 20.35
CA ASP A 788 -5.52 19.56 19.14
C ASP A 788 -4.55 20.75 19.01
N LEU A 789 -4.54 21.36 17.83
CA LEU A 789 -3.68 22.52 17.55
C LEU A 789 -4.10 23.78 18.30
N THR A 790 -5.40 23.91 18.64
CA THR A 790 -5.89 25.06 19.39
C THR A 790 -5.35 25.05 20.81
N SER A 791 -5.43 23.90 21.50
CA SER A 791 -4.86 23.76 22.84
C SER A 791 -3.35 23.91 22.82
N ALA A 792 -2.67 23.35 21.81
CA ALA A 792 -1.23 23.49 21.65
C ALA A 792 -0.81 24.96 21.49
N LEU A 793 -1.51 25.72 20.65
CA LEU A 793 -1.24 27.13 20.44
C LEU A 793 -1.52 27.97 21.68
N GLN A 794 -2.66 27.75 22.35
CA GLN A 794 -3.00 28.47 23.58
C GLN A 794 -1.98 28.20 24.69
N SER A 795 -1.58 26.94 24.85
CA SER A 795 -0.55 26.55 25.81
C SER A 795 0.82 27.15 25.46
N ALA A 796 1.20 27.20 24.19
CA ALA A 796 2.44 27.82 23.75
C ALA A 796 2.47 29.33 24.02
N ILE A 797 1.37 30.03 23.72
CA ILE A 797 1.22 31.46 24.03
C ILE A 797 1.32 31.70 25.54
N ALA A 798 0.59 30.92 26.34
CA ALA A 798 0.62 31.06 27.80
C ALA A 798 2.02 30.81 28.39
N ASN A 799 2.76 29.81 27.89
CA ASN A 799 4.14 29.55 28.31
C ASN A 799 5.07 30.72 27.96
N VAL A 800 4.89 31.31 26.77
CA VAL A 800 5.67 32.47 26.31
C VAL A 800 5.38 33.70 27.15
N GLU A 801 4.11 34.02 27.40
CA GLU A 801 3.70 35.16 28.22
C GLU A 801 4.22 35.03 29.65
N ALA A 802 4.10 33.84 30.25
CA ALA A 802 4.64 33.57 31.59
C ALA A 802 6.17 33.76 31.67
N LYS A 803 6.90 33.38 30.60
CA LYS A 803 8.36 33.61 30.52
C LYS A 803 8.70 35.10 30.43
N GLU A 804 7.92 35.87 29.67
CA GLU A 804 8.12 37.31 29.53
C GLU A 804 7.82 38.05 30.85
N GLU A 805 6.76 37.66 31.57
CA GLU A 805 6.43 38.19 32.89
C GLU A 805 7.51 37.89 33.94
N PHE A 806 8.07 36.66 33.92
CA PHE A 806 9.15 36.27 34.82
C PHE A 806 10.42 37.10 34.58
N LYS A 807 10.82 37.29 33.32
CA LYS A 807 11.97 38.13 32.95
C LYS A 807 11.76 39.59 33.35
N PHE A 808 10.57 40.12 33.12
CA PHE A 808 10.23 41.49 33.50
C PHE A 808 10.28 41.69 35.02
N SER A 809 9.87 40.67 35.79
CA SER A 809 9.97 40.68 37.26
C SER A 809 11.42 40.67 37.74
N GLN A 810 12.28 39.84 37.14
CA GLN A 810 13.72 39.84 37.46
C GLN A 810 14.39 41.19 37.15
N GLN A 811 14.03 41.83 36.03
CA GLN A 811 14.56 43.14 35.66
C GLN A 811 14.09 44.29 36.55
N LEU A 812 13.00 44.12 37.30
CA LEU A 812 12.51 45.10 38.27
C LEU A 812 13.15 44.91 39.66
N GLU A 813 13.64 43.71 39.96
CA GLU A 813 14.34 43.37 41.20
C GLU A 813 15.85 43.70 41.15
N THR A 814 16.43 43.80 39.94
CA THR A 814 17.78 44.32 39.66
C THR A 814 17.78 45.82 39.39
#